data_AF-A0A5S5C8P0-F1
#
_entry.id   AF-A0A5S5C8P0-F1
#
_cell.length_a   1.000
_cell.length_b   1.000
_cell.length_c   1.000
_cell.angle_alpha   90.00
_cell.angle_beta   90.00
_cell.angle_gamma   90.00
#
_symmetry.space_group_name_H-M   'P 1'
#
loop_
_entity.id
_entity.type
_entity.pdbx_description
1 polymer ?
#
loop_
_entity_poly.entity_id
_entity_poly.type
_entity_poly.pdbx_seq_one_letter_code
_entity_poly.pdbx_strand_id
1 'polypeptide(L)'
;MNVIKKFGLPVLIASTTALTLQSFPIEKVDAAQVVSKAATPTLKTVKINASTTAKVTDIQMMYGSNEKTVYYTVAIYNGSNQDLDFGDYWVELYSKSGSKFTSKLDANDAKDTKIPAKTTKEFHFSAKVNYGLTINNIKIKFLKWDFSQPDYIRSLGEVSIPSNYSNVVPSATGKVVKIGGKQMSSMLAKSEFAVIGGQVEGSLTYRVTNYSNQAIALNNINFYIKRSGGTMNKLNVDLGGEQQLLSGAAKELQLYGTLPINKIDPNMQLIVTVTDEETKTEMPLATYAITPVGQQWVYTPVNKERAITIDGTKVNSKLRDAFVSTTGTTQQVSMYMSFANKGKQAVSLPNYSYLLMTADGTLYPQVTTTTNAATSTELLPGLLAEKYLQFNVPSSAKMSGLRLVVRQTSEENKKGFVKGLYNVPTTQNQQNVRTVRYNSKQGLFNITVERGERLPWGTQDIINSIITISNTEGGMKSLPNLKATVMLNGYQVDEKDIQLIKTDNIISLDSNQSTNYILSAKVPYTFKSSALTIQLSEVTDSAAGAQSSIGQFNISSTSLTPPAIGLTESIRIAGVGRAATLKLVNRAIYEKKDSKMAYVEFEYNNDEKRIADLANLQVFFQTKDGNYTQGTFVNVKSKASAGRNSLVQAYVVLPSNTDTSELKVLVGEGITGNTFTPADGTADGFVNAKSYTLPMTNMTAPVTFQNMALNPYRINIKNWSTYQTDSHEYKFEFTYDLSRLYNYEYLAGGHKLVIQLVDGSKEYEKAFELETGTDAWKLGEGIKTSVTFSDEPLWGLLFRDFTVNIYDEYQGHRKLMASQKLSATTTNQ
;
A
#
# COMPACT_ATOMS: atom_id res chain seq x y z
N MET A 1 45.99 -13.22 -69.83
CA MET A 1 44.79 -14.07 -69.64
C MET A 1 43.91 -13.37 -68.62
N ASN A 2 43.09 -12.41 -69.07
CA ASN A 2 41.67 -12.51 -69.42
C ASN A 2 40.77 -12.31 -68.16
N VAL A 3 40.39 -11.08 -67.75
CA VAL A 3 39.41 -10.09 -68.33
C VAL A 3 37.98 -10.61 -68.00
N ILE A 4 37.05 -9.98 -67.25
CA ILE A 4 36.28 -8.70 -67.35
C ILE A 4 35.46 -8.56 -66.04
N LYS A 5 35.57 -7.48 -65.23
CA LYS A 5 34.77 -6.21 -65.14
C LYS A 5 33.27 -6.29 -64.73
N LYS A 6 33.01 -5.59 -63.60
CA LYS A 6 31.98 -4.55 -63.29
C LYS A 6 30.48 -4.86 -63.08
N PHE A 7 30.00 -4.37 -61.92
CA PHE A 7 28.75 -3.64 -61.59
C PHE A 7 27.43 -3.98 -62.33
N GLY A 8 26.34 -4.20 -61.56
CA GLY A 8 24.97 -4.14 -62.07
C GLY A 8 23.88 -4.16 -60.99
N LEU A 9 22.97 -3.19 -61.05
CA LEU A 9 21.67 -3.11 -60.38
C LEU A 9 20.81 -4.38 -60.57
N PRO A 10 19.86 -4.67 -59.66
CA PRO A 10 18.58 -5.28 -60.00
C PRO A 10 17.47 -4.21 -59.85
N VAL A 11 16.93 -3.61 -60.92
CA VAL A 11 15.85 -4.11 -61.80
C VAL A 11 14.70 -4.78 -61.04
N LEU A 12 13.65 -3.98 -60.88
CA LEU A 12 12.31 -4.31 -60.40
C LEU A 12 11.60 -5.19 -61.44
N ILE A 13 11.23 -6.42 -61.08
CA ILE A 13 10.30 -7.25 -61.86
C ILE A 13 8.97 -7.23 -61.11
N ALA A 14 7.98 -6.55 -61.69
CA ALA A 14 6.61 -6.57 -61.23
C ALA A 14 5.94 -7.89 -61.64
N SER A 15 5.62 -8.73 -60.67
CA SER A 15 4.68 -9.85 -60.83
C SER A 15 3.31 -9.41 -60.35
N THR A 16 2.39 -9.21 -61.29
CA THR A 16 0.96 -8.97 -61.05
C THR A 16 0.27 -10.27 -60.63
N THR A 17 0.12 -10.47 -59.32
CA THR A 17 -0.88 -11.41 -58.79
C THR A 17 -2.19 -10.67 -58.55
N ALA A 18 -3.18 -10.96 -59.40
CA ALA A 18 -4.55 -10.55 -59.22
C ALA A 18 -5.15 -11.29 -58.01
N LEU A 19 -5.11 -10.66 -56.84
CA LEU A 19 -5.91 -11.05 -55.69
C LEU A 19 -7.35 -10.56 -55.92
N THR A 20 -8.26 -11.51 -56.11
CA THR A 20 -9.69 -11.28 -56.04
C THR A 20 -10.03 -10.69 -54.67
N LEU A 21 -10.43 -9.42 -54.63
CA LEU A 21 -11.06 -8.78 -53.47
C LEU A 21 -12.33 -9.56 -53.12
N GLN A 22 -12.23 -10.49 -52.17
CA GLN A 22 -13.41 -10.94 -51.45
C GLN A 22 -13.95 -9.74 -50.68
N SER A 23 -15.11 -9.26 -51.08
CA SER A 23 -15.89 -8.29 -50.33
C SER A 23 -16.23 -8.90 -48.98
N PHE A 24 -15.48 -8.52 -47.95
CA PHE A 24 -15.89 -8.78 -46.58
C PHE A 24 -17.26 -8.10 -46.37
N PRO A 25 -18.26 -8.81 -45.81
CA PRO A 25 -19.50 -8.15 -45.45
C PRO A 25 -19.14 -7.03 -44.48
N ILE A 26 -19.45 -5.80 -44.86
CA ILE A 26 -19.49 -4.68 -43.94
C ILE A 26 -20.51 -5.10 -42.88
N GLU A 27 -20.05 -5.48 -41.70
CA GLU A 27 -20.91 -5.60 -40.54
C GLU A 27 -21.63 -4.26 -40.40
N LYS A 28 -22.94 -4.27 -40.67
CA LYS A 28 -23.82 -3.19 -40.26
C LYS A 28 -23.56 -3.00 -38.77
N VAL A 29 -22.94 -1.88 -38.42
CA VAL A 29 -23.02 -1.37 -37.06
C VAL A 29 -24.50 -1.19 -36.81
N ASP A 30 -25.08 -2.08 -36.00
CA ASP A 30 -26.47 -1.98 -35.59
C ASP A 30 -26.67 -0.58 -35.01
N ALA A 31 -27.42 0.23 -35.74
CA ALA A 31 -27.95 1.46 -35.21
C ALA A 31 -28.70 1.08 -33.94
N ALA A 32 -28.24 1.57 -32.79
CA ALA A 32 -28.89 1.37 -31.52
C ALA A 32 -30.39 1.59 -31.72
N GLN A 33 -31.19 0.55 -31.48
CA GLN A 33 -32.64 0.64 -31.60
C GLN A 33 -33.11 1.84 -30.77
N VAL A 34 -33.55 2.88 -31.45
CA VAL A 34 -34.30 3.96 -30.83
C VAL A 34 -35.63 3.33 -30.44
N VAL A 35 -35.73 2.81 -29.22
CA VAL A 35 -37.01 2.42 -28.64
C VAL A 35 -37.77 3.72 -28.37
N SER A 36 -38.46 4.22 -29.40
CA SER A 36 -39.32 5.38 -29.30
C SER A 36 -40.61 4.97 -28.59
N LYS A 37 -40.63 5.04 -27.26
CA LYS A 37 -41.88 4.89 -26.49
C LYS A 37 -42.20 6.15 -25.68
N ALA A 38 -42.80 7.10 -26.39
CA ALA A 38 -43.92 7.96 -26.00
C ALA A 38 -44.07 8.94 -27.16
N ALA A 39 -44.90 8.62 -28.16
CA ALA A 39 -45.18 9.56 -29.23
C ALA A 39 -45.89 10.77 -28.61
N THR A 40 -45.21 11.93 -28.59
CA THR A 40 -45.84 13.20 -28.23
C THR A 40 -47.12 13.33 -29.06
N PRO A 41 -48.29 13.61 -28.45
CA PRO A 41 -49.55 13.65 -29.17
C PRO A 41 -49.45 14.60 -30.36
N THR A 42 -49.82 14.12 -31.55
CA THR A 42 -49.73 14.92 -32.77
C THR A 42 -50.63 16.14 -32.66
N LEU A 43 -50.02 17.32 -32.76
CA LEU A 43 -50.76 18.59 -32.77
C LEU A 43 -51.64 18.69 -34.01
N LYS A 44 -52.80 19.33 -33.85
CA LYS A 44 -53.81 19.50 -34.91
C LYS A 44 -53.21 20.25 -36.11
N THR A 45 -53.53 19.78 -37.32
CA THR A 45 -53.24 20.49 -38.56
C THR A 45 -54.40 21.44 -38.90
N VAL A 46 -54.09 22.67 -39.29
CA VAL A 46 -55.06 23.70 -39.69
C VAL A 46 -55.02 23.86 -41.21
N LYS A 47 -56.18 23.87 -41.86
CA LYS A 47 -56.28 24.23 -43.29
C LYS A 47 -56.28 25.75 -43.39
N ILE A 48 -55.25 26.32 -44.02
CA ILE A 48 -55.16 27.77 -44.29
C ILE A 48 -56.08 28.15 -45.44
N ASN A 49 -56.12 27.33 -46.48
CA ASN A 49 -57.04 27.44 -47.62
C ASN A 49 -57.28 26.04 -48.22
N ALA A 50 -57.85 25.95 -49.42
CA ALA A 50 -58.15 24.68 -50.08
C ALA A 50 -56.92 23.78 -50.33
N SER A 51 -55.75 24.38 -50.57
CA SER A 51 -54.51 23.68 -50.95
C SER A 51 -53.35 23.84 -49.96
N THR A 52 -53.48 24.71 -48.95
CA THR A 52 -52.40 25.02 -47.99
C THR A 52 -52.79 24.59 -46.57
N THR A 53 -51.86 23.94 -45.87
CA THR A 53 -52.05 23.53 -44.47
C THR A 53 -50.91 24.00 -43.57
N ALA A 54 -51.25 24.41 -42.34
CA ALA A 54 -50.30 24.73 -41.28
C ALA A 54 -50.31 23.65 -40.19
N LYS A 55 -49.14 23.31 -39.67
CA LYS A 55 -48.98 22.40 -38.54
C LYS A 55 -47.92 22.95 -37.58
N VAL A 56 -48.27 23.04 -36.30
CA VAL A 56 -47.27 23.27 -35.25
C VAL A 56 -46.49 21.97 -35.04
N THR A 57 -45.17 21.99 -35.25
CA THR A 57 -44.33 20.78 -35.26
C THR A 57 -43.45 20.64 -34.03
N ASP A 58 -43.09 21.74 -33.39
CA ASP A 58 -42.39 21.76 -32.10
C ASP A 58 -42.85 22.98 -31.29
N ILE A 59 -42.86 22.84 -29.97
CA ILE A 59 -43.08 23.93 -29.04
C ILE A 59 -42.25 23.68 -27.79
N GLN A 60 -41.45 24.68 -27.43
CA GLN A 60 -40.52 24.69 -26.31
C GLN A 60 -40.76 25.95 -25.47
N MET A 61 -40.38 25.91 -24.20
CA MET A 61 -40.57 27.04 -23.28
C MET A 61 -39.29 27.26 -22.47
N MET A 62 -38.72 28.46 -22.60
CA MET A 62 -37.54 28.90 -21.88
C MET A 62 -37.94 29.82 -20.72
N TYR A 63 -37.26 29.68 -19.58
CA TYR A 63 -37.59 30.37 -18.33
C TYR A 63 -36.63 31.55 -18.14
N GLY A 64 -37.18 32.75 -18.03
CA GLY A 64 -36.47 33.95 -17.57
C GLY A 64 -36.79 34.25 -16.10
N SER A 65 -36.25 35.36 -15.57
CA SER A 65 -36.41 35.70 -14.15
C SER A 65 -37.87 35.98 -13.76
N ASN A 66 -38.61 36.73 -14.59
CA ASN A 66 -40.00 37.14 -14.31
C ASN A 66 -40.97 36.83 -15.46
N GLU A 67 -40.48 36.26 -16.56
CA GLU A 67 -41.24 35.94 -17.77
C GLU A 67 -40.76 34.60 -18.33
N LYS A 68 -41.50 34.06 -19.28
CA LYS A 68 -41.07 32.91 -20.08
C LYS A 68 -41.09 33.28 -21.55
N THR A 69 -40.31 32.58 -22.36
CA THR A 69 -40.36 32.71 -23.81
C THR A 69 -40.79 31.38 -24.41
N VAL A 70 -41.88 31.39 -25.15
CA VAL A 70 -42.36 30.23 -25.90
C VAL A 70 -41.73 30.29 -27.28
N TYR A 71 -41.07 29.21 -27.68
CA TYR A 71 -40.54 29.01 -29.03
C TYR A 71 -41.36 27.94 -29.70
N TYR A 72 -41.79 28.16 -30.93
CA TYR A 72 -42.58 27.16 -31.65
C TYR A 72 -42.34 27.23 -33.15
N THR A 73 -42.41 26.06 -33.79
CA THR A 73 -42.21 25.91 -35.23
C THR A 73 -43.54 25.63 -35.90
N VAL A 74 -43.80 26.33 -37.00
CA VAL A 74 -44.96 26.14 -37.86
C VAL A 74 -44.47 25.65 -39.21
N ALA A 75 -44.83 24.41 -39.56
CA ALA A 75 -44.65 23.89 -40.91
C ALA A 75 -45.86 24.27 -41.78
N ILE A 76 -45.60 24.96 -42.89
CA ILE A 76 -46.59 25.34 -43.89
C ILE A 76 -46.36 24.51 -45.14
N TYR A 77 -47.32 23.66 -45.49
CA TYR A 77 -47.31 22.92 -46.74
C TYR A 77 -48.14 23.67 -47.78
N ASN A 78 -47.51 24.04 -48.90
CA ASN A 78 -48.15 24.64 -50.06
C ASN A 78 -48.48 23.56 -51.09
N GLY A 79 -49.67 22.99 -51.02
CA GLY A 79 -50.15 22.00 -51.99
C GLY A 79 -50.65 22.61 -53.31
N SER A 80 -50.51 23.92 -53.54
CA SER A 80 -50.93 24.56 -54.79
C SER A 80 -49.89 24.39 -55.92
N ASN A 81 -50.17 24.94 -57.09
CA ASN A 81 -49.24 24.96 -58.24
C ASN A 81 -48.50 26.30 -58.38
N GLN A 82 -48.66 27.21 -57.42
CA GLN A 82 -48.01 28.51 -57.40
C GLN A 82 -47.26 28.69 -56.09
N ASP A 83 -46.27 29.57 -56.09
CA ASP A 83 -45.59 29.93 -54.85
C ASP A 83 -46.54 30.66 -53.92
N LEU A 84 -46.40 30.41 -52.61
CA LEU A 84 -47.17 31.06 -51.56
C LEU A 84 -46.22 31.99 -50.79
N ASP A 85 -46.59 33.26 -50.62
CA ASP A 85 -45.87 34.16 -49.75
C ASP A 85 -46.48 34.12 -48.34
N PHE A 86 -45.68 33.72 -47.33
CA PHE A 86 -46.12 33.73 -45.95
C PHE A 86 -46.18 35.15 -45.36
N GLY A 87 -45.64 36.18 -46.04
CA GLY A 87 -45.75 37.58 -45.61
C GLY A 87 -47.19 38.11 -45.49
N ASP A 88 -48.13 37.48 -46.20
CA ASP A 88 -49.57 37.77 -46.09
C ASP A 88 -50.24 37.16 -44.84
N TYR A 89 -49.48 36.38 -44.07
CA TYR A 89 -49.94 35.57 -42.95
C TYR A 89 -49.11 35.85 -41.70
N TRP A 90 -49.72 35.65 -40.53
CA TRP A 90 -48.98 35.63 -39.27
C TRP A 90 -49.66 34.71 -38.27
N VAL A 91 -48.99 34.53 -37.14
CA VAL A 91 -49.48 33.73 -36.02
C VAL A 91 -49.50 34.56 -34.75
N GLU A 92 -50.47 34.28 -33.90
CA GLU A 92 -50.58 34.88 -32.58
C GLU A 92 -50.71 33.80 -31.52
N LEU A 93 -50.03 33.99 -30.40
CA LEU A 93 -50.09 33.10 -29.27
C LEU A 93 -51.13 33.61 -28.27
N TYR A 94 -52.00 32.73 -27.80
CA TYR A 94 -52.99 33.04 -26.77
C TYR A 94 -52.86 32.06 -25.61
N SER A 95 -53.16 32.51 -24.39
CA SER A 95 -53.54 31.58 -23.35
C SER A 95 -54.92 30.98 -23.67
N LYS A 96 -55.21 29.79 -23.15
CA LYS A 96 -56.56 29.21 -23.22
C LYS A 96 -57.61 30.07 -22.49
N SER A 97 -57.18 30.89 -21.53
CA SER A 97 -58.01 31.90 -20.86
C SER A 97 -58.26 33.18 -21.67
N GLY A 98 -57.61 33.35 -22.82
CA GLY A 98 -57.89 34.44 -23.77
C GLY A 98 -56.87 35.58 -23.81
N SER A 99 -55.83 35.58 -22.97
CA SER A 99 -54.76 36.58 -23.01
C SER A 99 -53.94 36.44 -24.29
N LYS A 100 -53.74 37.55 -25.02
CA LYS A 100 -52.95 37.62 -26.28
C LYS A 100 -51.48 37.89 -25.99
N PHE A 101 -50.59 37.21 -26.72
CA PHE A 101 -49.15 37.40 -26.69
C PHE A 101 -48.61 37.52 -28.13
N THR A 102 -47.89 38.61 -28.39
CA THR A 102 -47.30 38.88 -29.70
C THR A 102 -46.22 37.85 -30.02
N SER A 103 -46.32 37.20 -31.17
CA SER A 103 -45.32 36.29 -31.68
C SER A 103 -44.40 37.00 -32.67
N LYS A 104 -43.09 36.82 -32.48
CA LYS A 104 -42.03 37.37 -33.31
C LYS A 104 -41.49 36.26 -34.19
N LEU A 105 -41.52 36.46 -35.51
CA LEU A 105 -40.88 35.58 -36.49
C LEU A 105 -39.35 35.67 -36.36
N ASP A 106 -38.68 34.54 -36.52
CA ASP A 106 -37.22 34.50 -36.56
C ASP A 106 -36.66 35.36 -37.71
N ALA A 107 -35.51 35.99 -37.47
CA ALA A 107 -34.94 36.92 -38.43
C ALA A 107 -34.49 36.23 -39.73
N ASN A 108 -34.06 34.97 -39.66
CA ASN A 108 -33.65 34.23 -40.86
C ASN A 108 -34.86 33.80 -41.68
N ASP A 109 -35.95 33.41 -41.02
CA ASP A 109 -37.21 33.09 -41.70
C ASP A 109 -37.88 34.34 -42.30
N ALA A 110 -37.70 35.50 -41.68
CA ALA A 110 -38.21 36.78 -42.20
C ALA A 110 -37.51 37.25 -43.47
N LYS A 111 -36.28 36.77 -43.75
CA LYS A 111 -35.55 37.09 -44.99
C LYS A 111 -36.11 36.39 -46.22
N ASP A 112 -36.82 35.28 -46.04
CA ASP A 112 -37.42 34.50 -47.12
C ASP A 112 -38.76 33.88 -46.68
N THR A 113 -39.85 34.58 -46.98
CA THR A 113 -41.22 34.15 -46.69
C THR A 113 -41.87 33.31 -47.78
N LYS A 114 -41.20 33.11 -48.93
CA LYS A 114 -41.75 32.37 -50.06
C LYS A 114 -41.70 30.87 -49.83
N ILE A 115 -42.78 30.19 -50.19
CA ILE A 115 -42.98 28.75 -50.08
C ILE A 115 -43.28 28.21 -51.47
N PRO A 116 -42.33 27.55 -52.12
CA PRO A 116 -42.53 27.03 -53.47
C PRO A 116 -43.72 26.09 -53.59
N ALA A 117 -44.32 26.03 -54.78
CA ALA A 117 -45.38 25.08 -55.08
C ALA A 117 -45.00 23.63 -54.72
N LYS A 118 -45.94 22.88 -54.12
CA LYS A 118 -45.78 21.48 -53.67
C LYS A 118 -44.70 21.24 -52.61
N THR A 119 -44.24 22.27 -51.92
CA THR A 119 -43.21 22.15 -50.87
C THR A 119 -43.74 22.48 -49.48
N THR A 120 -42.95 22.13 -48.46
CA THR A 120 -43.17 22.52 -47.07
C THR A 120 -42.03 23.43 -46.63
N LYS A 121 -42.36 24.53 -45.95
CA LYS A 121 -41.39 25.40 -45.27
C LYS A 121 -41.71 25.52 -43.79
N GLU A 122 -40.68 25.56 -42.96
CA GLU A 122 -40.81 25.73 -41.50
C GLU A 122 -40.51 27.20 -41.15
N PHE A 123 -41.36 27.78 -40.31
CA PHE A 123 -41.20 29.12 -39.74
C PHE A 123 -41.12 29.02 -38.22
N HIS A 124 -40.16 29.73 -37.63
CA HIS A 124 -39.84 29.70 -36.21
C HIS A 124 -40.31 31.00 -35.55
N PHE A 125 -41.05 30.86 -34.47
CA PHE A 125 -41.61 32.00 -33.74
C PHE A 125 -41.18 31.97 -32.28
N SER A 126 -41.07 33.15 -31.69
CA SER A 126 -40.89 33.34 -30.26
C SER A 126 -41.95 34.30 -29.69
N ALA A 127 -42.44 34.05 -28.50
CA ALA A 127 -43.38 34.94 -27.81
C ALA A 127 -43.04 35.03 -26.32
N LYS A 128 -42.94 36.25 -25.80
CA LYS A 128 -42.80 36.49 -24.36
C LYS A 128 -44.16 36.33 -23.69
N VAL A 129 -44.21 35.53 -22.62
CA VAL A 129 -45.42 35.19 -21.87
C VAL A 129 -45.20 35.37 -20.37
N ASN A 130 -46.29 35.48 -19.63
CA ASN A 130 -46.23 35.59 -18.18
C ASN A 130 -45.66 34.32 -17.53
N TYR A 131 -44.97 34.47 -16.40
CA TYR A 131 -44.30 33.37 -15.72
C TYR A 131 -45.25 32.23 -15.30
N GLY A 132 -46.51 32.53 -14.98
CA GLY A 132 -47.50 31.52 -14.60
C GLY A 132 -47.98 30.62 -15.76
N LEU A 133 -47.72 30.98 -17.02
CA LEU A 133 -48.20 30.21 -18.16
C LEU A 133 -47.46 28.86 -18.29
N THR A 134 -48.21 27.81 -18.58
CA THR A 134 -47.70 26.46 -18.87
C THR A 134 -47.97 26.11 -20.32
N ILE A 135 -47.17 25.22 -20.90
CA ILE A 135 -47.25 24.86 -22.32
C ILE A 135 -48.63 24.32 -22.73
N ASN A 136 -49.29 23.58 -21.82
CA ASN A 136 -50.61 23.00 -22.04
C ASN A 136 -51.76 24.01 -21.94
N ASN A 137 -51.47 25.25 -21.53
CA ASN A 137 -52.42 26.36 -21.46
C ASN A 137 -52.28 27.31 -22.66
N ILE A 138 -51.60 26.89 -23.72
CA ILE A 138 -51.37 27.69 -24.94
C ILE A 138 -52.33 27.27 -26.05
N LYS A 139 -52.74 28.24 -26.87
CA LYS A 139 -53.27 28.03 -28.21
C LYS A 139 -52.63 28.99 -29.20
N ILE A 140 -52.42 28.55 -30.44
CA ILE A 140 -51.82 29.34 -31.51
C ILE A 140 -52.89 29.60 -32.58
N LYS A 141 -53.12 30.86 -32.93
CA LYS A 141 -54.06 31.28 -33.98
C LYS A 141 -53.31 31.63 -35.26
N PHE A 142 -53.89 31.24 -36.39
CA PHE A 142 -53.39 31.55 -37.74
C PHE A 142 -54.25 32.65 -38.35
N LEU A 143 -53.60 33.70 -38.85
CA LEU A 143 -54.25 34.92 -39.31
C LEU A 143 -53.71 35.31 -40.69
N LYS A 144 -54.50 36.07 -41.43
CA LYS A 144 -54.17 36.60 -42.75
C LYS A 144 -54.73 38.00 -42.91
N TRP A 145 -54.05 38.83 -43.72
CA TRP A 145 -54.61 40.08 -44.22
C TRP A 145 -55.77 39.81 -45.19
N ASP A 146 -56.94 40.33 -44.87
CA ASP A 146 -58.14 40.24 -45.70
C ASP A 146 -58.85 41.60 -45.67
N PHE A 147 -58.62 42.40 -46.72
CA PHE A 147 -59.16 43.75 -46.83
C PHE A 147 -60.70 43.79 -46.92
N SER A 148 -61.36 42.63 -47.04
CA SER A 148 -62.82 42.52 -46.99
C SER A 148 -63.38 42.36 -45.57
N GLN A 149 -62.55 42.22 -44.54
CA GLN A 149 -62.98 42.04 -43.14
C GLN A 149 -62.85 43.34 -42.33
N PRO A 150 -63.65 43.51 -41.26
CA PRO A 150 -63.36 44.50 -40.23
C PRO A 150 -61.92 44.34 -39.72
N ASP A 151 -61.22 45.45 -39.51
CA ASP A 151 -59.81 45.51 -39.10
C ASP A 151 -58.81 44.85 -40.08
N TYR A 152 -59.28 44.47 -41.27
CA TYR A 152 -58.50 43.82 -42.34
C TYR A 152 -57.90 42.46 -41.98
N ILE A 153 -58.45 41.75 -40.97
CA ILE A 153 -57.88 40.51 -40.44
C ILE A 153 -58.87 39.35 -40.58
N ARG A 154 -58.42 38.23 -41.15
CA ARG A 154 -59.16 36.96 -41.16
C ARG A 154 -58.49 35.90 -40.30
N SER A 155 -59.24 35.29 -39.39
CA SER A 155 -58.82 34.09 -38.64
C SER A 155 -58.99 32.84 -39.51
N LEU A 156 -57.89 32.10 -39.68
CA LEU A 156 -57.82 30.89 -40.52
C LEU A 156 -57.98 29.59 -39.70
N GLY A 157 -57.86 29.69 -38.38
CA GLY A 157 -58.02 28.58 -37.46
C GLY A 157 -57.08 28.67 -36.25
N GLU A 158 -57.18 27.70 -35.35
CA GLU A 158 -56.35 27.64 -34.15
C GLU A 158 -55.93 26.21 -33.78
N VAL A 159 -54.76 26.11 -33.12
CA VAL A 159 -54.21 24.88 -32.54
C VAL A 159 -54.11 25.06 -31.04
N SER A 160 -54.95 24.33 -30.29
CA SER A 160 -54.83 24.23 -28.83
C SER A 160 -53.85 23.12 -28.46
N ILE A 161 -52.90 23.40 -27.56
CA ILE A 161 -51.98 22.38 -27.05
C ILE A 161 -52.74 21.43 -26.12
N PRO A 162 -52.76 20.11 -26.37
CA PRO A 162 -53.45 19.14 -25.52
C PRO A 162 -52.90 19.09 -24.09
N SER A 163 -53.72 18.67 -23.11
CA SER A 163 -53.28 18.54 -21.71
C SER A 163 -52.22 17.46 -21.48
N ASN A 164 -52.16 16.45 -22.37
CA ASN A 164 -51.18 15.37 -22.36
C ASN A 164 -49.96 15.65 -23.24
N TYR A 165 -49.83 16.85 -23.81
CA TYR A 165 -48.65 17.23 -24.57
C TYR A 165 -47.44 17.42 -23.63
N SER A 166 -46.29 16.89 -24.04
CA SER A 166 -45.01 17.10 -23.36
C SER A 166 -43.92 17.29 -24.41
N ASN A 167 -43.16 18.37 -24.25
CA ASN A 167 -41.94 18.66 -25.01
C ASN A 167 -40.68 18.10 -24.35
N VAL A 168 -40.84 17.41 -23.22
CA VAL A 168 -39.74 16.83 -22.43
C VAL A 168 -39.50 15.39 -22.91
N VAL A 169 -38.32 15.17 -23.44
CA VAL A 169 -37.83 13.85 -23.87
C VAL A 169 -37.60 13.00 -22.61
N PRO A 170 -38.21 11.81 -22.50
CA PRO A 170 -37.98 10.92 -21.37
C PRO A 170 -36.51 10.54 -21.19
N SER A 171 -36.12 10.24 -19.95
CA SER A 171 -34.76 9.78 -19.63
C SER A 171 -34.38 8.55 -20.46
N ALA A 172 -33.11 8.47 -20.84
CA ALA A 172 -32.55 7.40 -21.67
C ALA A 172 -33.18 7.23 -23.07
N THR A 173 -33.89 8.25 -23.58
CA THR A 173 -34.40 8.28 -24.96
C THR A 173 -33.80 9.44 -25.75
N GLY A 174 -33.76 9.30 -27.08
CA GLY A 174 -33.22 10.31 -27.98
C GLY A 174 -34.28 11.07 -28.76
N LYS A 175 -33.95 12.29 -29.19
CA LYS A 175 -34.74 13.14 -30.10
C LYS A 175 -33.88 13.59 -31.28
N VAL A 176 -34.45 13.56 -32.48
CA VAL A 176 -33.86 14.23 -33.65
C VAL A 176 -34.21 15.71 -33.58
N VAL A 177 -33.19 16.55 -33.68
CA VAL A 177 -33.28 18.01 -33.60
C VAL A 177 -32.63 18.64 -34.84
N LYS A 178 -33.07 19.85 -35.19
CA LYS A 178 -32.54 20.60 -36.33
C LYS A 178 -31.81 21.86 -35.86
N ILE A 179 -30.66 22.15 -36.45
CA ILE A 179 -29.85 23.37 -36.21
C ILE A 179 -29.49 23.97 -37.55
N GLY A 180 -30.08 25.13 -37.92
CA GLY A 180 -29.77 25.80 -39.18
C GLY A 180 -29.89 24.90 -40.42
N GLY A 181 -30.96 24.08 -40.49
CA GLY A 181 -31.18 23.09 -41.55
C GLY A 181 -30.41 21.77 -41.41
N LYS A 182 -29.41 21.68 -40.52
CA LYS A 182 -28.65 20.46 -40.22
C LYS A 182 -29.43 19.59 -39.23
N GLN A 183 -29.39 18.27 -39.41
CA GLN A 183 -30.07 17.30 -38.55
C GLN A 183 -29.08 16.57 -37.64
N MET A 184 -29.42 16.46 -36.36
CA MET A 184 -28.68 15.62 -35.41
C MET A 184 -29.62 14.84 -34.50
N SER A 185 -29.25 13.62 -34.13
CA SER A 185 -29.87 12.96 -32.97
C SER A 185 -29.14 13.41 -31.71
N SER A 186 -29.92 13.57 -30.66
CA SER A 186 -29.43 13.91 -29.34
C SER A 186 -30.10 13.06 -28.27
N MET A 187 -29.36 12.76 -27.21
CA MET A 187 -29.84 11.94 -26.10
C MET A 187 -29.09 12.31 -24.82
N LEU A 188 -29.84 12.48 -23.72
CA LEU A 188 -29.25 12.43 -22.39
C LEU A 188 -29.01 10.96 -22.01
N ALA A 189 -27.77 10.49 -22.15
CA ALA A 189 -27.42 9.09 -21.95
C ALA A 189 -27.26 8.72 -20.46
N LYS A 190 -26.69 9.63 -19.67
CA LYS A 190 -26.44 9.41 -18.24
C LYS A 190 -26.47 10.71 -17.46
N SER A 191 -26.89 10.65 -16.20
CA SER A 191 -26.80 11.78 -15.27
C SER A 191 -26.50 11.30 -13.85
N GLU A 192 -25.47 11.87 -13.23
CA GLU A 192 -25.07 11.61 -11.85
C GLU A 192 -25.04 12.93 -11.09
N PHE A 193 -25.65 12.96 -9.91
CA PHE A 193 -25.66 14.12 -9.01
C PHE A 193 -25.26 13.69 -7.61
N ALA A 194 -24.40 14.48 -6.96
CA ALA A 194 -23.99 14.23 -5.58
C ALA A 194 -23.89 15.53 -4.80
N VAL A 195 -24.13 15.47 -3.50
CA VAL A 195 -23.80 16.58 -2.60
C VAL A 195 -22.33 16.46 -2.21
N ILE A 196 -21.54 17.47 -2.57
CA ILE A 196 -20.10 17.57 -2.35
C ILE A 196 -19.82 18.96 -1.76
N GLY A 197 -19.18 19.04 -0.60
CA GLY A 197 -18.89 20.35 0.02
C GLY A 197 -20.14 21.17 0.35
N GLY A 198 -21.29 20.52 0.58
CA GLY A 198 -22.57 21.19 0.85
C GLY A 198 -23.33 21.69 -0.39
N GLN A 199 -22.82 21.46 -1.61
CA GLN A 199 -23.48 21.83 -2.87
C GLN A 199 -23.76 20.61 -3.72
N VAL A 200 -24.83 20.64 -4.53
CA VAL A 200 -25.11 19.58 -5.51
C VAL A 200 -24.21 19.81 -6.73
N GLU A 201 -23.35 18.86 -7.03
CA GLU A 201 -22.60 18.81 -8.29
C GLU A 201 -23.23 17.79 -9.23
N GLY A 202 -23.31 18.13 -10.51
CA GLY A 202 -23.83 17.28 -11.58
C GLY A 202 -22.76 16.91 -12.59
N SER A 203 -22.81 15.68 -13.07
CA SER A 203 -22.01 15.14 -14.16
C SER A 203 -22.94 14.36 -15.10
N LEU A 204 -23.07 14.79 -16.35
CA LEU A 204 -24.01 14.23 -17.32
C LEU A 204 -23.31 13.86 -18.62
N THR A 205 -23.73 12.77 -19.24
CA THR A 205 -23.24 12.34 -20.56
C THR A 205 -24.33 12.61 -21.59
N TYR A 206 -24.07 13.54 -22.51
CA TYR A 206 -24.97 13.90 -23.59
C TYR A 206 -24.42 13.38 -24.91
N ARG A 207 -25.14 12.45 -25.54
CA ARG A 207 -24.72 11.81 -26.78
C ARG A 207 -25.36 12.53 -27.97
N VAL A 208 -24.54 12.82 -28.97
CA VAL A 208 -24.95 13.47 -30.22
C VAL A 208 -24.48 12.67 -31.42
N THR A 209 -25.25 12.72 -32.51
CA THR A 209 -24.87 12.11 -33.80
C THR A 209 -25.33 12.99 -34.94
N ASN A 210 -24.41 13.35 -35.83
CA ASN A 210 -24.70 14.24 -36.96
C ASN A 210 -25.18 13.43 -38.16
N TYR A 211 -26.43 13.66 -38.57
CA TYR A 211 -27.04 13.02 -39.75
C TYR A 211 -27.06 13.93 -40.97
N SER A 212 -26.51 15.13 -40.88
CA SER A 212 -26.37 16.04 -42.02
C SER A 212 -25.08 15.79 -42.78
N ASN A 213 -25.01 16.32 -44.00
CA ASN A 213 -23.81 16.32 -44.85
C ASN A 213 -22.81 17.45 -44.49
N GLN A 214 -23.10 18.25 -43.46
CA GLN A 214 -22.26 19.37 -43.03
C GLN A 214 -21.82 19.20 -41.57
N ALA A 215 -20.67 19.77 -41.20
CA ALA A 215 -20.23 19.78 -39.81
C ALA A 215 -21.14 20.66 -38.93
N ILE A 216 -21.36 20.24 -37.68
CA ILE A 216 -22.10 21.00 -36.67
C ILE A 216 -21.10 21.56 -35.65
N ALA A 217 -21.15 22.87 -35.41
CA ALA A 217 -20.30 23.53 -34.43
C ALA A 217 -20.84 23.26 -33.01
N LEU A 218 -20.06 22.58 -32.18
CA LEU A 218 -20.49 22.13 -30.84
C LEU A 218 -20.45 23.26 -29.80
N ASN A 219 -19.59 24.26 -30.01
CA ASN A 219 -19.46 25.45 -29.17
C ASN A 219 -20.72 26.33 -29.14
N ASN A 220 -21.59 26.23 -30.15
CA ASN A 220 -22.86 26.97 -30.18
C ASN A 220 -23.98 26.26 -29.41
N ILE A 221 -23.75 25.04 -28.92
CA ILE A 221 -24.73 24.29 -28.14
C ILE A 221 -24.47 24.55 -26.65
N ASN A 222 -25.46 25.09 -25.95
CA ASN A 222 -25.38 25.34 -24.52
C ASN A 222 -26.32 24.42 -23.74
N PHE A 223 -26.00 24.22 -22.47
CA PHE A 223 -26.66 23.25 -21.60
C PHE A 223 -27.03 23.88 -20.28
N TYR A 224 -28.26 23.68 -19.83
CA TYR A 224 -28.77 24.22 -18.58
C TYR A 224 -29.54 23.17 -17.78
N ILE A 225 -29.37 23.19 -16.46
CA ILE A 225 -30.25 22.48 -15.55
C ILE A 225 -31.37 23.41 -15.12
N LYS A 226 -32.61 23.03 -15.44
CA LYS A 226 -33.83 23.63 -14.89
C LYS A 226 -34.27 22.88 -13.64
N ARG A 227 -34.54 23.60 -12.55
CA ARG A 227 -35.10 23.06 -11.30
C ARG A 227 -36.63 23.24 -11.23
N SER A 228 -37.30 22.61 -10.28
CA SER A 228 -38.75 22.68 -10.02
C SER A 228 -39.27 24.12 -9.85
N GLY A 229 -38.44 25.04 -9.35
CA GLY A 229 -38.77 26.47 -9.24
C GLY A 229 -38.60 27.29 -10.52
N GLY A 230 -38.15 26.68 -11.62
CA GLY A 230 -37.89 27.34 -12.91
C GLY A 230 -36.50 27.99 -13.03
N THR A 231 -35.67 27.99 -11.98
CA THR A 231 -34.31 28.50 -12.08
C THR A 231 -33.46 27.66 -13.03
N MET A 232 -32.72 28.36 -13.90
CA MET A 232 -31.80 27.80 -14.87
C MET A 232 -30.35 27.95 -14.37
N ASN A 233 -29.56 26.88 -14.43
CA ASN A 233 -28.13 26.91 -14.11
C ASN A 233 -27.35 26.38 -15.32
N LYS A 234 -26.47 27.20 -15.89
CA LYS A 234 -25.64 26.80 -17.04
C LYS A 234 -24.64 25.74 -16.62
N LEU A 235 -24.49 24.70 -17.43
CA LEU A 235 -23.45 23.68 -17.30
C LEU A 235 -22.26 24.01 -18.20
N ASN A 236 -21.10 23.58 -17.76
CA ASN A 236 -19.91 23.52 -18.59
C ASN A 236 -19.95 22.22 -19.41
N VAL A 237 -19.25 22.23 -20.54
CA VAL A 237 -19.08 21.07 -21.42
C VAL A 237 -17.60 20.84 -21.65
N ASP A 238 -17.15 19.60 -21.52
CA ASP A 238 -15.84 19.16 -21.95
C ASP A 238 -15.94 18.68 -23.41
N LEU A 239 -15.39 19.48 -24.33
CA LEU A 239 -15.35 19.16 -25.76
C LEU A 239 -14.06 18.41 -26.16
N GLY A 240 -13.08 18.31 -25.25
CA GLY A 240 -11.71 17.96 -25.60
C GLY A 240 -11.12 18.94 -26.62
N GLY A 241 -10.26 18.44 -27.53
CA GLY A 241 -9.68 19.25 -28.62
C GLY A 241 -10.58 19.45 -29.85
N GLU A 242 -11.76 18.84 -29.88
CA GLU A 242 -12.62 18.78 -31.06
C GLU A 242 -13.88 19.65 -30.89
N GLN A 243 -13.89 20.81 -31.53
CA GLN A 243 -14.98 21.79 -31.44
C GLN A 243 -16.10 21.60 -32.47
N GLN A 244 -15.94 20.66 -33.41
CA GLN A 244 -16.90 20.36 -34.46
C GLN A 244 -17.31 18.89 -34.46
N LEU A 245 -18.56 18.62 -34.82
CA LEU A 245 -19.08 17.28 -35.04
C LEU A 245 -19.22 17.05 -36.56
N LEU A 246 -18.33 16.24 -37.12
CA LEU A 246 -18.30 15.91 -38.55
C LEU A 246 -19.54 15.14 -39.00
N SER A 247 -19.80 15.13 -40.31
CA SER A 247 -20.90 14.36 -40.91
C SER A 247 -20.77 12.87 -40.57
N GLY A 248 -21.86 12.23 -40.13
CA GLY A 248 -21.90 10.82 -39.73
C GLY A 248 -21.24 10.51 -38.39
N ALA A 249 -20.53 11.46 -37.77
CA ALA A 249 -19.84 11.24 -36.51
C ALA A 249 -20.81 11.24 -35.32
N ALA A 250 -20.51 10.41 -34.32
CA ALA A 250 -21.16 10.39 -33.03
C ALA A 250 -20.17 10.78 -31.92
N LYS A 251 -20.63 11.53 -30.92
CA LYS A 251 -19.79 11.97 -29.80
C LYS A 251 -20.57 11.96 -28.50
N GLU A 252 -19.88 11.62 -27.41
CA GLU A 252 -20.38 11.80 -26.05
C GLU A 252 -19.75 13.06 -25.45
N LEU A 253 -20.59 14.02 -25.09
CA LEU A 253 -20.20 15.26 -24.45
C LEU A 253 -20.37 15.11 -22.95
N GLN A 254 -19.32 15.42 -22.20
CA GLN A 254 -19.36 15.41 -20.74
C GLN A 254 -19.77 16.79 -20.24
N LEU A 255 -20.97 16.88 -19.68
CA LEU A 255 -21.50 18.09 -19.07
C LEU A 255 -21.24 18.07 -17.56
N TYR A 256 -20.92 19.21 -16.97
CA TYR A 256 -20.68 19.30 -15.53
C TYR A 256 -20.98 20.70 -14.98
N GLY A 257 -21.30 20.76 -13.69
CA GLY A 257 -21.52 22.03 -13.01
C GLY A 257 -21.95 21.86 -11.56
N THR A 258 -21.92 22.97 -10.84
CA THR A 258 -22.37 23.04 -9.44
C THR A 258 -23.69 23.80 -9.39
N LEU A 259 -24.65 23.27 -8.63
CA LEU A 259 -25.96 23.86 -8.42
C LEU A 259 -26.01 24.48 -7.01
N PRO A 260 -26.54 25.70 -6.85
CA PRO A 260 -26.63 26.39 -5.56
C PRO A 260 -27.81 25.84 -4.74
N ILE A 261 -27.75 24.55 -4.41
CA ILE A 261 -28.69 23.77 -3.58
C ILE A 261 -27.91 22.70 -2.83
N ASN A 262 -28.44 22.26 -1.69
CA ASN A 262 -27.85 21.23 -0.84
C ASN A 262 -28.62 19.89 -0.85
N LYS A 263 -29.72 19.82 -1.62
CA LYS A 263 -30.54 18.62 -1.82
C LYS A 263 -30.86 18.48 -3.31
N ILE A 264 -30.75 17.26 -3.82
CA ILE A 264 -31.03 16.95 -5.23
C ILE A 264 -32.53 17.15 -5.49
N ASP A 265 -32.85 17.94 -6.50
CA ASP A 265 -34.23 18.13 -6.97
C ASP A 265 -34.62 16.95 -7.90
N PRO A 266 -35.65 16.16 -7.57
CA PRO A 266 -36.01 14.99 -8.36
C PRO A 266 -36.62 15.34 -9.72
N ASN A 267 -37.08 16.58 -9.93
CA ASN A 267 -37.75 16.99 -11.18
C ASN A 267 -36.87 17.91 -12.05
N MET A 268 -35.55 17.79 -11.93
CA MET A 268 -34.62 18.52 -12.79
C MET A 268 -34.82 18.16 -14.26
N GLN A 269 -34.53 19.11 -15.15
CA GLN A 269 -34.55 18.91 -16.59
C GLN A 269 -33.26 19.48 -17.20
N LEU A 270 -32.70 18.78 -18.19
CA LEU A 270 -31.63 19.32 -19.01
C LEU A 270 -32.26 20.06 -20.19
N ILE A 271 -32.05 21.36 -20.27
CA ILE A 271 -32.44 22.17 -21.43
C ILE A 271 -31.19 22.38 -22.27
N VAL A 272 -31.27 21.95 -23.52
CA VAL A 272 -30.27 22.16 -24.54
C VAL A 272 -30.73 23.33 -25.39
N THR A 273 -29.86 24.30 -25.58
CA THR A 273 -30.11 25.48 -26.42
C THR A 273 -29.04 25.57 -27.50
N VAL A 274 -29.33 26.34 -28.53
CA VAL A 274 -28.37 26.71 -29.57
C VAL A 274 -28.31 28.22 -29.71
N THR A 275 -27.10 28.75 -29.86
CA THR A 275 -26.87 30.15 -30.20
C THR A 275 -26.77 30.29 -31.71
N ASP A 276 -27.61 31.13 -32.28
CA ASP A 276 -27.53 31.52 -33.69
C ASP A 276 -26.31 32.44 -33.91
N GLU A 277 -25.46 32.12 -34.88
CA GLU A 277 -24.18 32.81 -35.06
C GLU A 277 -24.33 34.26 -35.54
N GLU A 278 -25.39 34.55 -36.30
CA GLU A 278 -25.62 35.86 -36.91
C GLU A 278 -26.31 36.79 -35.91
N THR A 279 -27.40 36.34 -35.30
CA THR A 279 -28.24 37.15 -34.40
C THR A 279 -27.77 37.11 -32.94
N LYS A 280 -26.88 36.16 -32.59
CA LYS A 280 -26.48 35.83 -31.20
C LYS A 280 -27.66 35.46 -30.30
N THR A 281 -28.81 35.13 -30.88
CA THR A 281 -29.99 34.73 -30.13
C THR A 281 -29.85 33.28 -29.67
N GLU A 282 -30.14 33.02 -28.40
CA GLU A 282 -30.17 31.67 -27.85
C GLU A 282 -31.61 31.12 -27.87
N MET A 283 -31.76 29.91 -28.40
CA MET A 283 -33.06 29.25 -28.56
C MET A 283 -33.04 27.81 -28.03
N PRO A 284 -34.13 27.31 -27.40
CA PRO A 284 -34.21 25.94 -26.93
C PRO A 284 -34.29 24.95 -28.10
N LEU A 285 -33.41 23.95 -28.07
CA LEU A 285 -33.33 22.87 -29.05
C LEU A 285 -34.08 21.61 -28.57
N ALA A 286 -33.88 21.24 -27.31
CA ALA A 286 -34.55 20.10 -26.69
C ALA A 286 -34.54 20.20 -25.16
N THR A 287 -35.54 19.59 -24.53
CA THR A 287 -35.60 19.43 -23.07
C THR A 287 -35.62 17.94 -22.74
N TYR A 288 -34.76 17.49 -21.83
CA TYR A 288 -34.67 16.10 -21.37
C TYR A 288 -35.05 16.00 -19.90
N ALA A 289 -35.84 14.99 -19.55
CA ALA A 289 -36.08 14.63 -18.16
C ALA A 289 -34.78 14.09 -17.55
N ILE A 290 -34.41 14.58 -16.38
CA ILE A 290 -33.33 14.02 -15.58
C ILE A 290 -33.97 13.09 -14.55
N THR A 291 -33.45 11.87 -14.44
CA THR A 291 -33.81 10.97 -13.35
C THR A 291 -32.58 10.80 -12.47
N PRO A 292 -32.44 11.62 -11.42
CA PRO A 292 -31.28 11.51 -10.54
C PRO A 292 -31.28 10.12 -9.89
N VAL A 293 -30.15 9.43 -9.97
CA VAL A 293 -29.94 8.21 -9.20
C VAL A 293 -29.89 8.55 -7.70
N GLY A 294 -30.45 7.68 -6.85
CA GLY A 294 -30.40 7.86 -5.40
C GLY A 294 -28.95 7.96 -4.90
N GLN A 295 -28.66 8.85 -3.95
CA GLN A 295 -27.29 9.19 -3.56
C GLN A 295 -26.42 7.99 -3.17
N GLN A 296 -26.99 6.97 -2.52
CA GLN A 296 -26.30 5.74 -2.15
C GLN A 296 -25.73 4.95 -3.33
N TRP A 297 -26.30 5.14 -4.53
CA TRP A 297 -25.86 4.49 -5.76
C TRP A 297 -24.81 5.30 -6.52
N VAL A 298 -24.60 6.56 -6.14
CA VAL A 298 -23.62 7.45 -6.78
C VAL A 298 -22.22 7.19 -6.26
N TYR A 299 -22.10 6.82 -4.98
CA TYR A 299 -20.85 6.40 -4.36
C TYR A 299 -20.61 4.93 -4.62
N THR A 300 -19.46 4.62 -5.22
CA THR A 300 -19.01 3.25 -5.39
C THR A 300 -18.80 2.63 -4.00
N PRO A 301 -19.47 1.50 -3.68
CA PRO A 301 -19.30 0.84 -2.40
C PRO A 301 -17.86 0.40 -2.15
N VAL A 302 -17.52 0.24 -0.87
CA VAL A 302 -16.21 -0.24 -0.43
C VAL A 302 -15.83 -1.52 -1.18
N ASN A 303 -14.60 -1.59 -1.68
CA ASN A 303 -14.03 -2.73 -2.41
C ASN A 303 -14.74 -3.11 -3.73
N LYS A 304 -15.62 -2.27 -4.27
CA LYS A 304 -16.25 -2.47 -5.59
C LYS A 304 -15.57 -1.61 -6.67
N GLU A 305 -15.64 -2.10 -7.90
CA GLU A 305 -15.11 -1.39 -9.08
C GLU A 305 -16.16 -0.43 -9.64
N ARG A 306 -15.70 0.71 -10.16
CA ARG A 306 -16.48 1.65 -10.97
C ARG A 306 -15.91 1.64 -12.38
N ALA A 307 -16.75 1.43 -13.38
CA ALA A 307 -16.33 1.71 -14.75
C ALA A 307 -16.36 3.22 -14.99
N ILE A 308 -15.23 3.76 -15.43
CA ILE A 308 -15.10 5.12 -15.97
C ILE A 308 -14.70 5.03 -17.45
N THR A 309 -15.08 6.03 -18.22
CA THR A 309 -14.71 6.13 -19.64
C THR A 309 -13.63 7.19 -19.81
N ILE A 310 -12.53 6.83 -20.47
CA ILE A 310 -11.42 7.72 -20.83
C ILE A 310 -11.22 7.54 -22.33
N ASP A 311 -11.43 8.61 -23.11
CA ASP A 311 -11.36 8.61 -24.58
C ASP A 311 -12.15 7.45 -25.23
N GLY A 312 -13.38 7.22 -24.75
CA GLY A 312 -14.24 6.13 -25.20
C GLY A 312 -13.84 4.73 -24.69
N THR A 313 -12.67 4.57 -24.07
CA THR A 313 -12.18 3.31 -23.51
C THR A 313 -12.66 3.12 -22.07
N LYS A 314 -13.17 1.92 -21.77
CA LYS A 314 -13.65 1.56 -20.43
C LYS A 314 -12.48 1.16 -19.52
N VAL A 315 -12.27 1.95 -18.47
CA VAL A 315 -11.29 1.70 -17.42
C VAL A 315 -12.03 1.44 -16.11
N ASN A 316 -11.74 0.33 -15.44
CA ASN A 316 -12.32 0.04 -14.14
C ASN A 316 -11.44 0.65 -13.05
N SER A 317 -11.99 1.55 -12.25
CA SER A 317 -11.32 2.17 -11.13
C SER A 317 -11.85 1.62 -9.80
N LYS A 318 -10.96 1.46 -8.81
CA LYS A 318 -11.31 0.90 -7.50
C LYS A 318 -10.45 1.50 -6.41
N LEU A 319 -11.13 1.97 -5.36
CA LEU A 319 -10.50 2.36 -4.10
C LEU A 319 -10.26 1.11 -3.23
N ARG A 320 -9.03 0.93 -2.79
CA ARG A 320 -8.58 -0.16 -1.93
C ARG A 320 -7.84 0.41 -0.74
N ASP A 321 -8.00 -0.27 0.41
CA ASP A 321 -7.22 -0.12 1.64
C ASP A 321 -7.18 1.33 2.18
N ALA A 322 -7.58 1.54 3.42
CA ALA A 322 -7.53 2.87 4.04
C ALA A 322 -6.86 2.79 5.41
N PHE A 323 -5.82 3.60 5.58
CA PHE A 323 -4.99 3.62 6.78
C PHE A 323 -5.04 5.01 7.40
N VAL A 324 -5.05 5.05 8.73
CA VAL A 324 -4.92 6.30 9.48
C VAL A 324 -3.72 6.20 10.42
N SER A 325 -2.85 7.21 10.35
CA SER A 325 -1.79 7.47 11.32
C SER A 325 -2.04 8.82 11.98
N THR A 326 -1.87 8.89 13.30
CA THR A 326 -2.16 10.11 14.07
C THR A 326 -0.88 10.63 14.70
N THR A 327 -0.51 11.87 14.40
CA THR A 327 0.65 12.55 14.97
C THR A 327 0.21 13.90 15.52
N GLY A 328 0.18 14.04 16.85
CA GLY A 328 -0.24 15.28 17.51
C GLY A 328 -1.68 15.69 17.16
N THR A 329 -1.84 16.86 16.53
CA THR A 329 -3.13 17.44 16.15
C THR A 329 -3.59 17.08 14.73
N THR A 330 -2.81 16.28 13.99
CA THR A 330 -3.10 15.90 12.61
C THR A 330 -3.23 14.38 12.48
N GLN A 331 -4.23 13.95 11.73
CA GLN A 331 -4.43 12.57 11.26
C GLN A 331 -4.09 12.53 9.77
N GLN A 332 -3.17 11.66 9.38
CA GLN A 332 -2.88 11.39 7.98
C GLN A 332 -3.67 10.17 7.52
N VAL A 333 -4.52 10.36 6.51
CA VAL A 333 -5.31 9.31 5.88
C VAL A 333 -4.63 8.91 4.57
N SER A 334 -4.32 7.62 4.43
CA SER A 334 -3.63 7.07 3.25
C SER A 334 -4.46 5.96 2.59
N MET A 335 -4.47 5.90 1.26
CA MET A 335 -5.24 4.91 0.50
C MET A 335 -4.70 4.66 -0.92
N TYR A 336 -5.19 3.61 -1.59
CA TYR A 336 -4.79 3.24 -2.95
C TYR A 336 -5.96 3.28 -3.93
N MET A 337 -5.81 4.05 -5.02
CA MET A 337 -6.73 4.03 -6.16
C MET A 337 -6.11 3.23 -7.30
N SER A 338 -6.78 2.17 -7.74
CA SER A 338 -6.35 1.36 -8.88
C SER A 338 -7.17 1.70 -10.14
N PHE A 339 -6.55 1.62 -11.30
CA PHE A 339 -7.14 1.79 -12.63
C PHE A 339 -6.75 0.60 -13.50
N ALA A 340 -7.71 -0.20 -13.93
CA ALA A 340 -7.50 -1.36 -14.79
C ALA A 340 -8.10 -1.09 -16.17
N ASN A 341 -7.26 -1.13 -17.22
CA ASN A 341 -7.75 -0.99 -18.59
C ASN A 341 -8.39 -2.32 -19.03
N LYS A 342 -9.72 -2.33 -19.10
CA LYS A 342 -10.51 -3.49 -19.57
C LYS A 342 -10.90 -3.36 -21.04
N GLY A 343 -10.42 -2.32 -21.72
CA GLY A 343 -10.59 -2.12 -23.15
C GLY A 343 -9.60 -2.92 -23.98
N LYS A 344 -9.66 -2.71 -25.31
CA LYS A 344 -8.78 -3.34 -26.30
C LYS A 344 -7.66 -2.41 -26.79
N GLN A 345 -7.68 -1.14 -26.39
CA GLN A 345 -6.73 -0.10 -26.82
C GLN A 345 -6.01 0.51 -25.61
N ALA A 346 -4.79 0.98 -25.82
CA ALA A 346 -4.07 1.76 -24.81
C ALA A 346 -4.83 3.05 -24.51
N VAL A 347 -4.71 3.55 -23.28
CA VAL A 347 -5.38 4.78 -22.87
C VAL A 347 -4.46 5.64 -22.02
N SER A 348 -4.47 6.93 -22.30
CA SER A 348 -3.72 7.94 -21.55
C SER A 348 -4.49 8.30 -20.28
N LEU A 349 -3.98 7.98 -19.09
CA LEU A 349 -4.65 8.37 -17.85
C LEU A 349 -4.65 9.91 -17.70
N PRO A 350 -5.82 10.57 -17.59
CA PRO A 350 -5.90 12.00 -17.39
C PRO A 350 -5.31 12.44 -16.05
N ASN A 351 -5.04 13.74 -15.95
CA ASN A 351 -4.74 14.34 -14.66
C ASN A 351 -5.99 14.29 -13.76
N TYR A 352 -5.82 13.71 -12.57
CA TYR A 352 -6.86 13.65 -11.56
C TYR A 352 -6.47 14.48 -10.34
N SER A 353 -7.42 15.26 -9.84
CA SER A 353 -7.40 15.86 -8.51
C SER A 353 -8.21 14.99 -7.55
N TYR A 354 -7.68 14.78 -6.35
CA TYR A 354 -8.28 13.93 -5.33
C TYR A 354 -8.59 14.76 -4.08
N LEU A 355 -9.83 14.65 -3.60
CA LEU A 355 -10.30 15.30 -2.37
C LEU A 355 -10.90 14.24 -1.43
N LEU A 356 -10.49 14.25 -0.17
CA LEU A 356 -11.10 13.46 0.88
C LEU A 356 -12.23 14.26 1.52
N MET A 357 -13.44 13.72 1.52
CA MET A 357 -14.62 14.33 2.11
C MET A 357 -15.00 13.63 3.42
N THR A 358 -15.14 14.39 4.50
CA THR A 358 -15.67 13.90 5.78
C THR A 358 -17.19 13.80 5.76
N ALA A 359 -17.77 13.10 6.75
CA ALA A 359 -19.22 12.86 6.81
C ALA A 359 -20.07 14.14 6.92
N ASP A 360 -19.50 15.22 7.44
CA ASP A 360 -20.10 16.57 7.51
C ASP A 360 -19.98 17.36 6.20
N GLY A 361 -19.25 16.84 5.20
CA GLY A 361 -19.04 17.46 3.89
C GLY A 361 -17.76 18.30 3.76
N THR A 362 -16.92 18.40 4.80
CA THR A 362 -15.64 19.12 4.70
C THR A 362 -14.69 18.40 3.74
N LEU A 363 -13.98 19.16 2.89
CA LEU A 363 -13.10 18.64 1.84
C LEU A 363 -11.63 18.93 2.16
N TYR A 364 -10.80 17.89 2.10
CA TYR A 364 -9.35 17.96 2.30
C TYR A 364 -8.64 17.55 1.00
N PRO A 365 -7.77 18.40 0.43
CA PRO A 365 -7.04 18.06 -0.79
C PRO A 365 -5.93 17.03 -0.52
N GLN A 366 -5.59 16.26 -1.55
CA GLN A 366 -4.43 15.37 -1.49
C GLN A 366 -3.14 16.16 -1.20
N VAL A 367 -2.31 15.63 -0.32
CA VAL A 367 -0.94 16.09 -0.10
C VAL A 367 -0.10 15.72 -1.33
N THR A 368 0.45 16.72 -2.02
CA THR A 368 1.28 16.50 -3.20
C THR A 368 2.75 16.50 -2.80
N THR A 369 3.41 15.33 -2.86
CA THR A 369 4.87 15.25 -2.74
C THR A 369 5.50 15.56 -4.11
N THR A 370 6.58 16.33 -4.11
CA THR A 370 7.26 16.98 -5.26
C THR A 370 7.85 16.04 -6.33
N THR A 371 7.42 14.77 -6.39
CA THR A 371 7.85 13.81 -7.42
C THR A 371 6.72 13.16 -8.21
N ASN A 372 5.46 13.51 -7.93
CA ASN A 372 4.33 13.12 -8.78
C ASN A 372 3.97 14.24 -9.76
N ALA A 373 4.97 14.81 -10.45
CA ALA A 373 4.70 15.60 -11.65
C ALA A 373 3.99 14.67 -12.65
N ALA A 374 2.72 14.96 -12.90
CA ALA A 374 1.83 14.13 -13.68
C ALA A 374 2.32 14.05 -15.13
N THR A 375 3.09 13.01 -15.43
CA THR A 375 3.18 12.50 -16.80
C THR A 375 1.99 11.55 -16.96
N SER A 376 1.17 11.83 -17.98
CA SER A 376 0.09 10.94 -18.37
C SER A 376 0.66 9.52 -18.54
N THR A 377 0.31 8.62 -17.64
CA THR A 377 0.73 7.22 -17.73
C THR A 377 -0.11 6.56 -18.81
N GLU A 378 0.53 6.11 -19.89
CA GLU A 378 -0.12 5.25 -20.87
C GLU A 378 -0.43 3.90 -20.21
N LEU A 379 -1.71 3.53 -20.19
CA LEU A 379 -2.21 2.30 -19.59
C LEU A 379 -2.63 1.32 -20.69
N LEU A 380 -1.81 0.30 -20.94
CA LEU A 380 -2.06 -0.70 -21.97
C LEU A 380 -3.24 -1.63 -21.63
N PRO A 381 -3.88 -2.28 -22.63
CA PRO A 381 -4.95 -3.25 -22.41
C PRO A 381 -4.57 -4.36 -21.43
N GLY A 382 -5.46 -4.67 -20.49
CA GLY A 382 -5.27 -5.72 -19.48
C GLY A 382 -4.36 -5.34 -18.32
N LEU A 383 -3.64 -4.22 -18.39
CA LEU A 383 -2.79 -3.75 -17.30
C LEU A 383 -3.57 -2.96 -16.25
N LEU A 384 -2.94 -2.83 -15.08
CA LEU A 384 -3.43 -2.11 -13.93
C LEU A 384 -2.37 -1.09 -13.48
N ALA A 385 -2.81 0.13 -13.21
CA ALA A 385 -2.01 1.16 -12.56
C ALA A 385 -2.57 1.45 -11.17
N GLU A 386 -1.69 1.66 -10.18
CA GLU A 386 -2.08 2.07 -8.83
C GLU A 386 -1.55 3.47 -8.50
N LYS A 387 -2.41 4.29 -7.90
CA LYS A 387 -2.08 5.61 -7.38
C LYS A 387 -2.25 5.62 -5.88
N TYR A 388 -1.18 5.95 -5.18
CA TYR A 388 -1.20 6.17 -3.74
C TYR A 388 -1.62 7.60 -3.41
N LEU A 389 -2.53 7.74 -2.45
CA LEU A 389 -3.15 9.01 -2.06
C LEU A 389 -2.94 9.24 -0.56
N GLN A 390 -2.52 10.46 -0.20
CA GLN A 390 -2.38 10.90 1.19
C GLN A 390 -3.16 12.20 1.44
N PHE A 391 -3.77 12.32 2.61
CA PHE A 391 -4.55 13.48 3.04
C PHE A 391 -4.23 13.83 4.49
N ASN A 392 -4.11 15.12 4.80
CA ASN A 392 -3.97 15.59 6.17
C ASN A 392 -5.34 16.11 6.67
N VAL A 393 -5.80 15.56 7.78
CA VAL A 393 -7.09 15.88 8.39
C VAL A 393 -6.88 16.23 9.87
N PRO A 394 -7.55 17.24 10.44
CA PRO A 394 -7.44 17.53 11.88
C PRO A 394 -7.80 16.33 12.76
N SER A 395 -7.16 16.20 13.93
CA SER A 395 -7.46 15.15 14.91
C SER A 395 -8.89 15.21 15.45
N SER A 396 -9.54 16.37 15.38
CA SER A 396 -10.94 16.60 15.76
C SER A 396 -11.96 16.08 14.73
N ALA A 397 -11.54 15.80 13.49
CA ALA A 397 -12.46 15.36 12.44
C ALA A 397 -12.90 13.90 12.64
N LYS A 398 -14.15 13.61 12.27
CA LYS A 398 -14.71 12.26 12.35
C LYS A 398 -14.19 11.39 11.20
N MET A 399 -13.50 10.28 11.52
CA MET A 399 -12.95 9.34 10.54
C MET A 399 -13.96 8.29 10.02
N SER A 400 -15.18 8.25 10.55
CA SER A 400 -16.23 7.37 10.04
C SER A 400 -16.95 8.01 8.86
N GLY A 401 -17.24 7.24 7.81
CA GLY A 401 -18.04 7.72 6.67
C GLY A 401 -17.28 8.61 5.70
N LEU A 402 -15.95 8.50 5.65
CA LEU A 402 -15.10 9.18 4.68
C LEU A 402 -15.45 8.78 3.24
N ARG A 403 -15.36 9.73 2.32
CA ARG A 403 -15.59 9.54 0.89
C ARG A 403 -14.45 10.15 0.09
N LEU A 404 -14.02 9.48 -0.97
CA LEU A 404 -13.04 10.02 -1.91
C LEU A 404 -13.76 10.60 -3.13
N VAL A 405 -13.44 11.85 -3.44
CA VAL A 405 -13.91 12.56 -4.64
C VAL A 405 -12.75 12.63 -5.64
N VAL A 406 -12.95 12.03 -6.81
CA VAL A 406 -11.98 12.04 -7.91
C VAL A 406 -12.49 12.97 -9.01
N ARG A 407 -11.68 13.98 -9.33
CA ARG A 407 -11.98 14.98 -10.36
C ARG A 407 -11.01 14.86 -11.51
N GLN A 408 -11.51 14.78 -12.73
CA GLN A 408 -10.68 14.91 -13.93
C GLN A 408 -10.40 16.39 -14.16
N THR A 409 -9.14 16.79 -14.27
CA THR A 409 -8.71 18.17 -14.52
C THR A 409 -8.13 18.30 -15.92
N SER A 410 -8.12 19.53 -16.44
CA SER A 410 -7.46 19.92 -17.70
C SER A 410 -6.72 21.24 -17.51
N GLU A 411 -5.94 21.67 -18.51
CA GLU A 411 -5.26 22.98 -18.47
C GLU A 411 -6.26 24.14 -18.34
N GLU A 412 -7.38 24.06 -19.08
CA GLU A 412 -8.45 25.06 -19.08
C GLU A 412 -9.36 24.96 -17.84
N ASN A 413 -9.53 23.77 -17.26
CA ASN A 413 -10.36 23.53 -16.08
C ASN A 413 -9.57 22.92 -14.92
N LYS A 414 -8.82 23.77 -14.22
CA LYS A 414 -8.01 23.37 -13.05
C LYS A 414 -8.84 22.82 -11.87
N LYS A 415 -10.12 23.22 -11.73
CA LYS A 415 -11.02 22.71 -10.69
C LYS A 415 -11.55 21.30 -11.00
N GLY A 416 -11.50 20.92 -12.27
CA GLY A 416 -11.95 19.63 -12.78
C GLY A 416 -13.44 19.35 -12.60
N PHE A 417 -13.87 18.18 -13.06
CA PHE A 417 -15.23 17.67 -12.87
C PHE A 417 -15.22 16.26 -12.28
N VAL A 418 -16.27 15.91 -11.56
CA VAL A 418 -16.37 14.62 -10.85
C VAL A 418 -16.39 13.47 -11.86
N LYS A 419 -15.38 12.60 -11.78
CA LYS A 419 -15.26 11.37 -12.57
C LYS A 419 -15.59 10.12 -11.76
N GLY A 420 -15.35 10.17 -10.44
CA GLY A 420 -15.65 9.06 -9.55
C GLY A 420 -15.84 9.51 -8.10
N LEU A 421 -16.77 8.82 -7.44
CA LEU A 421 -17.08 8.99 -6.02
C LEU A 421 -17.02 7.63 -5.35
N TYR A 422 -16.25 7.50 -4.27
CA TYR A 422 -15.98 6.22 -3.61
C TYR A 422 -16.21 6.33 -2.11
N ASN A 423 -16.85 5.32 -1.52
CA ASN A 423 -16.81 5.15 -0.08
C ASN A 423 -15.42 4.67 0.32
N VAL A 424 -14.78 5.37 1.26
CA VAL A 424 -13.47 4.95 1.79
C VAL A 424 -13.71 3.73 2.68
N PRO A 425 -12.93 2.64 2.52
CA PRO A 425 -12.97 1.50 3.44
C PRO A 425 -12.82 1.94 4.90
N THR A 426 -13.28 1.12 5.84
CA THR A 426 -13.05 1.39 7.28
C THR A 426 -11.57 1.63 7.51
N THR A 427 -11.25 2.80 8.06
CA THR A 427 -9.87 3.18 8.34
C THR A 427 -9.30 2.28 9.41
N GLN A 428 -8.27 1.51 9.07
CA GLN A 428 -7.52 0.76 10.07
C GLN A 428 -6.56 1.72 10.78
N ASN A 429 -6.62 1.74 12.11
CA ASN A 429 -5.57 2.38 12.90
C ASN A 429 -4.28 1.60 12.66
N GLN A 430 -3.26 2.25 12.10
CA GLN A 430 -1.95 1.62 11.91
C GLN A 430 -1.34 1.13 13.23
N GLN A 431 -1.86 1.62 14.36
CA GLN A 431 -1.45 1.22 15.70
C GLN A 431 -1.44 -0.29 15.97
N ASN A 432 -2.28 -1.09 15.30
CA ASN A 432 -2.33 -2.55 15.44
C ASN A 432 -1.88 -3.31 14.17
N VAL A 433 -1.39 -2.58 13.17
CA VAL A 433 -1.02 -3.14 11.87
C VAL A 433 0.46 -3.51 11.91
N ARG A 434 0.78 -4.78 11.70
CA ARG A 434 2.17 -5.24 11.57
C ARG A 434 2.75 -4.99 10.19
N THR A 435 1.93 -4.90 9.14
CA THR A 435 2.38 -4.76 7.75
C THR A 435 1.67 -3.62 7.04
N VAL A 436 2.43 -2.69 6.47
CA VAL A 436 1.91 -1.61 5.62
C VAL A 436 2.38 -1.81 4.18
N ARG A 437 1.53 -1.46 3.22
CA ARG A 437 1.94 -1.26 1.82
C ARG A 437 2.44 0.17 1.68
N TYR A 438 3.61 0.35 1.09
CA TYR A 438 4.24 1.65 0.91
C TYR A 438 4.73 1.81 -0.53
N ASN A 439 4.27 2.85 -1.22
CA ASN A 439 4.72 3.19 -2.57
C ASN A 439 5.83 4.25 -2.48
N SER A 440 7.07 3.80 -2.60
CA SER A 440 8.27 4.64 -2.64
C SER A 440 8.51 5.20 -4.05
N LYS A 441 9.54 6.05 -4.21
CA LYS A 441 10.01 6.44 -5.56
C LYS A 441 10.52 5.23 -6.37
N GLN A 442 10.96 4.17 -5.70
CA GLN A 442 11.54 2.98 -6.30
C GLN A 442 10.49 1.92 -6.65
N GLY A 443 9.27 2.01 -6.09
CA GLY A 443 8.17 1.09 -6.33
C GLY A 443 7.37 0.73 -5.08
N LEU A 444 6.44 -0.20 -5.22
CA LEU A 444 5.57 -0.66 -4.13
C LEU A 444 6.26 -1.75 -3.30
N PHE A 445 6.30 -1.54 -1.98
CA PHE A 445 6.84 -2.48 -1.01
C PHE A 445 5.80 -2.84 0.06
N ASN A 446 5.85 -4.08 0.55
CA ASN A 446 5.30 -4.39 1.87
C ASN A 446 6.39 -4.16 2.93
N ILE A 447 6.06 -3.41 3.97
CA ILE A 447 6.95 -3.17 5.12
C ILE A 447 6.27 -3.73 6.37
N THR A 448 6.91 -4.71 6.99
CA THR A 448 6.41 -5.42 8.18
C THR A 448 7.29 -5.14 9.38
N VAL A 449 6.69 -4.85 10.54
CA VAL A 449 7.37 -4.81 11.84
C VAL A 449 6.89 -6.03 12.63
N GLU A 450 7.79 -7.00 12.84
CA GLU A 450 7.41 -8.33 13.32
C GLU A 450 7.31 -8.42 14.84
N ARG A 451 8.46 -8.40 15.53
CA ARG A 451 8.57 -8.60 16.97
C ARG A 451 9.64 -7.69 17.53
N GLY A 452 9.54 -7.38 18.82
CA GLY A 452 10.59 -6.70 19.54
C GLY A 452 11.17 -7.54 20.67
N GLU A 453 12.35 -7.15 21.15
CA GLU A 453 13.00 -7.72 22.33
C GLU A 453 13.63 -6.59 23.12
N ARG A 454 13.65 -6.72 24.45
CA ARG A 454 14.36 -5.81 25.36
C ARG A 454 15.48 -6.58 26.02
N LEU A 455 16.71 -6.11 25.85
CA LEU A 455 17.93 -6.79 26.27
C LEU A 455 18.76 -5.89 27.19
N PRO A 456 19.40 -6.43 28.24
CA PRO A 456 20.21 -5.64 29.18
C PRO A 456 21.56 -5.22 28.58
N TRP A 457 22.01 -3.99 28.83
CA TRP A 457 23.36 -3.54 28.41
C TRP A 457 23.95 -2.50 29.37
N GLY A 458 24.66 -2.96 30.40
CA GLY A 458 25.25 -2.08 31.41
C GLY A 458 24.18 -1.28 32.15
N THR A 459 24.23 0.06 32.05
CA THR A 459 23.24 0.99 32.61
C THR A 459 22.12 1.35 31.64
N GLN A 460 22.02 0.64 30.51
CA GLN A 460 21.01 0.82 29.49
C GLN A 460 20.34 -0.52 29.20
N ASP A 461 19.19 -0.46 28.54
CA ASP A 461 18.60 -1.58 27.84
C ASP A 461 18.59 -1.27 26.34
N ILE A 462 18.68 -2.32 25.54
CA ILE A 462 18.58 -2.29 24.09
C ILE A 462 17.21 -2.82 23.71
N ILE A 463 16.43 -2.03 22.99
CA ILE A 463 15.16 -2.45 22.44
C ILE A 463 15.33 -2.68 20.94
N ASN A 464 15.23 -3.95 20.54
CA ASN A 464 15.33 -4.33 19.14
C ASN A 464 13.96 -4.59 18.53
N SER A 465 13.82 -4.43 17.22
CA SER A 465 12.68 -4.86 16.43
C SER A 465 13.10 -5.27 15.01
N ILE A 466 12.44 -6.27 14.44
CA ILE A 466 12.71 -6.72 13.06
C ILE A 466 11.76 -6.02 12.09
N ILE A 467 12.34 -5.37 11.08
CA ILE A 467 11.65 -4.73 9.98
C ILE A 467 11.92 -5.53 8.70
N THR A 468 10.89 -6.09 8.10
CA THR A 468 10.95 -6.86 6.85
C THR A 468 10.44 -5.99 5.70
N ILE A 469 11.21 -5.86 4.63
CA ILE A 469 10.81 -5.16 3.40
C ILE A 469 10.70 -6.19 2.27
N SER A 470 9.56 -6.23 1.59
CA SER A 470 9.30 -7.18 0.50
C SER A 470 8.85 -6.47 -0.77
N ASN A 471 9.47 -6.82 -1.91
CA ASN A 471 9.01 -6.39 -3.22
C ASN A 471 7.89 -7.32 -3.70
N THR A 472 6.66 -6.80 -3.81
CA THR A 472 5.49 -7.59 -4.25
C THR A 472 5.17 -7.41 -5.73
N GLU A 473 5.93 -6.58 -6.45
CA GLU A 473 5.69 -6.28 -7.85
C GLU A 473 6.63 -7.09 -8.76
N GLY A 474 6.38 -7.04 -10.07
CA GLY A 474 7.30 -7.58 -11.06
C GLY A 474 8.56 -6.73 -11.20
N GLY A 475 9.69 -7.39 -11.49
CA GLY A 475 10.98 -6.73 -11.74
C GLY A 475 11.77 -6.38 -10.46
N MET A 476 13.05 -6.06 -10.65
CA MET A 476 13.97 -5.68 -9.58
C MET A 476 13.75 -4.23 -9.14
N LYS A 477 13.68 -3.98 -7.82
CA LYS A 477 13.51 -2.64 -7.23
C LYS A 477 14.60 -2.35 -6.20
N SER A 478 15.17 -1.15 -6.23
CA SER A 478 16.11 -0.69 -5.18
C SER A 478 15.38 -0.43 -3.87
N LEU A 479 16.04 -0.70 -2.73
CA LEU A 479 15.42 -0.50 -1.41
C LEU A 479 15.16 0.99 -1.10
N PRO A 480 14.05 1.33 -0.42
CA PRO A 480 13.79 2.69 0.07
C PRO A 480 14.77 3.07 1.19
N ASN A 481 15.12 4.35 1.28
CA ASN A 481 16.01 4.87 2.33
C ASN A 481 15.23 5.08 3.64
N LEU A 482 15.18 4.06 4.49
CA LEU A 482 14.39 4.08 5.73
C LEU A 482 15.04 4.93 6.84
N LYS A 483 14.20 5.69 7.54
CA LYS A 483 14.47 6.27 8.85
C LYS A 483 13.43 5.79 9.85
N ALA A 484 13.86 5.56 11.09
CA ALA A 484 12.98 5.17 12.19
C ALA A 484 13.02 6.19 13.33
N THR A 485 11.86 6.43 13.92
CA THR A 485 11.70 7.14 15.20
C THR A 485 11.11 6.17 16.20
N VAL A 486 11.74 6.06 17.37
CA VAL A 486 11.33 5.14 18.43
C VAL A 486 10.77 5.95 19.60
N MET A 487 9.59 5.56 20.08
CA MET A 487 9.00 6.12 21.28
C MET A 487 8.66 5.02 22.29
N LEU A 488 8.92 5.29 23.56
CA LEU A 488 8.53 4.44 24.68
C LEU A 488 7.62 5.25 25.61
N ASN A 489 6.37 4.83 25.73
CA ASN A 489 5.34 5.53 26.52
C ASN A 489 5.25 7.03 26.18
N GLY A 490 5.41 7.39 24.90
CA GLY A 490 5.38 8.78 24.44
C GLY A 490 6.70 9.54 24.56
N TYR A 491 7.71 9.00 25.26
CA TYR A 491 9.07 9.56 25.23
C TYR A 491 9.77 9.14 23.95
N GLN A 492 10.22 10.12 23.16
CA GLN A 492 10.97 9.87 21.94
C GLN A 492 12.45 9.65 22.27
N VAL A 493 13.00 8.52 21.82
CA VAL A 493 14.42 8.19 21.94
C VAL A 493 15.23 9.09 21.01
N ASP A 494 16.38 9.59 21.48
CA ASP A 494 17.28 10.42 20.70
C ASP A 494 17.78 9.67 19.45
N GLU A 495 17.85 10.36 18.30
CA GLU A 495 18.22 9.72 17.02
C GLU A 495 19.61 9.06 17.04
N LYS A 496 20.56 9.60 17.82
CA LYS A 496 21.91 9.03 18.00
C LYS A 496 21.91 7.64 18.66
N ASP A 497 20.86 7.35 19.42
CA ASP A 497 20.70 6.11 20.17
C ASP A 497 19.83 5.09 19.40
N ILE A 498 19.43 5.42 18.17
CA ILE A 498 18.65 4.57 17.27
C ILE A 498 19.54 4.15 16.09
N GLN A 499 19.61 2.85 15.84
CA GLN A 499 20.40 2.25 14.76
C GLN A 499 19.52 1.34 13.92
N LEU A 500 19.70 1.40 12.59
CA LEU A 500 19.05 0.50 11.65
C LEU A 500 20.13 -0.37 11.00
N ILE A 501 20.19 -1.63 11.43
CA ILE A 501 21.22 -2.60 11.05
C ILE A 501 20.69 -3.45 9.90
N LYS A 502 21.44 -3.51 8.79
CA LYS A 502 21.12 -4.39 7.66
C LYS A 502 21.50 -5.82 8.01
N THR A 503 20.58 -6.79 7.83
CA THR A 503 20.91 -8.20 8.04
C THR A 503 21.72 -8.79 6.91
N ASP A 504 21.54 -8.25 5.71
CA ASP A 504 22.12 -8.71 4.45
C ASP A 504 22.61 -7.50 3.61
N ASN A 505 23.67 -7.70 2.82
CA ASN A 505 24.26 -6.65 1.98
C ASN A 505 23.53 -6.44 0.63
N ILE A 506 22.25 -6.77 0.57
CA ILE A 506 21.46 -6.59 -0.66
C ILE A 506 20.98 -5.14 -0.79
N ILE A 507 21.14 -4.58 -1.99
CA ILE A 507 20.78 -3.19 -2.31
C ILE A 507 19.49 -3.10 -3.14
N SER A 508 19.04 -4.22 -3.70
CA SER A 508 17.83 -4.37 -4.49
C SER A 508 17.11 -5.68 -4.16
N LEU A 509 15.81 -5.71 -4.46
CA LEU A 509 14.93 -6.86 -4.30
C LEU A 509 14.36 -7.25 -5.66
N ASP A 510 14.60 -8.48 -6.09
CA ASP A 510 13.84 -9.10 -7.18
C ASP A 510 12.36 -9.28 -6.81
N SER A 511 11.55 -9.65 -7.80
CA SER A 511 10.12 -9.90 -7.60
C SER A 511 9.90 -10.98 -6.53
N ASN A 512 9.06 -10.68 -5.53
CA ASN A 512 8.77 -11.53 -4.37
C ASN A 512 9.96 -11.80 -3.44
N GLN A 513 11.05 -11.05 -3.55
CA GLN A 513 12.17 -11.11 -2.62
C GLN A 513 11.93 -10.20 -1.41
N SER A 514 12.49 -10.58 -0.26
CA SER A 514 12.47 -9.81 0.98
C SER A 514 13.87 -9.59 1.55
N THR A 515 14.02 -8.53 2.35
CA THR A 515 15.20 -8.27 3.19
C THR A 515 14.77 -7.84 4.58
N ASN A 516 15.65 -8.00 5.57
CA ASN A 516 15.40 -7.60 6.94
C ASN A 516 16.35 -6.48 7.39
N TYR A 517 15.83 -5.65 8.28
CA TYR A 517 16.58 -4.71 9.09
C TYR A 517 16.30 -5.00 10.56
N ILE A 518 17.30 -4.80 11.40
CA ILE A 518 17.13 -4.78 12.85
C ILE A 518 17.17 -3.31 13.27
N LEU A 519 16.04 -2.81 13.75
CA LEU A 519 15.97 -1.55 14.46
C LEU A 519 16.42 -1.78 15.90
N SER A 520 17.45 -1.08 16.35
CA SER A 520 17.99 -1.15 17.72
C SER A 520 17.94 0.23 18.36
N ALA A 521 17.45 0.33 19.59
CA ALA A 521 17.36 1.58 20.33
C ALA A 521 17.90 1.42 21.76
N LYS A 522 18.87 2.25 22.15
CA LYS A 522 19.41 2.27 23.52
C LYS A 522 18.59 3.20 24.40
N VAL A 523 18.16 2.71 25.55
CA VAL A 523 17.37 3.47 26.53
C VAL A 523 17.83 3.21 27.94
N PRO A 524 17.68 4.13 28.90
CA PRO A 524 18.07 3.85 30.29
C PRO A 524 17.26 2.68 30.87
N TYR A 525 17.91 1.77 31.61
CA TYR A 525 17.26 0.56 32.14
C TYR A 525 16.06 0.86 33.07
N THR A 526 16.03 2.05 33.67
CA THR A 526 14.97 2.52 34.58
C THR A 526 13.66 2.86 33.87
N PHE A 527 13.64 2.95 32.53
CA PHE A 527 12.41 3.20 31.77
C PHE A 527 11.44 2.02 31.89
N LYS A 528 10.28 2.24 32.53
CA LYS A 528 9.20 1.26 32.56
C LYS A 528 8.56 1.16 31.17
N SER A 529 8.51 -0.01 30.55
CA SER A 529 7.88 -0.18 29.23
C SER A 529 6.41 -0.60 29.35
N SER A 530 5.48 0.18 28.79
CA SER A 530 4.09 -0.26 28.59
C SER A 530 3.73 -0.42 27.10
N ALA A 531 4.30 0.38 26.20
CA ALA A 531 4.20 0.19 24.75
C ALA A 531 5.41 0.79 24.00
N LEU A 532 5.93 0.04 23.03
CA LEU A 532 6.92 0.51 22.05
C LEU A 532 6.20 0.99 20.81
N THR A 533 6.45 2.23 20.40
CA THR A 533 5.95 2.80 19.15
C THR A 533 7.13 3.03 18.21
N ILE A 534 7.02 2.51 16.99
CA ILE A 534 7.99 2.70 15.91
C ILE A 534 7.28 3.47 14.81
N GLN A 535 7.80 4.65 14.45
CA GLN A 535 7.38 5.38 13.26
C GLN A 535 8.45 5.20 12.19
N LEU A 536 8.06 4.71 11.01
CA LEU A 536 8.95 4.58 9.86
C LEU A 536 8.66 5.68 8.85
N SER A 537 9.72 6.21 8.24
CA SER A 537 9.66 7.15 7.13
C SER A 537 10.71 6.81 6.07
N GLU A 538 10.49 7.26 4.83
CA GLU A 538 11.49 7.25 3.77
C GLU A 538 12.12 8.65 3.65
N VAL A 539 13.44 8.72 3.63
CA VAL A 539 14.17 9.96 3.32
C VAL A 539 14.12 10.17 1.79
N THR A 540 13.33 11.15 1.36
CA THR A 540 13.04 11.38 -0.07
C THR A 540 13.90 12.44 -0.74
N ASP A 541 14.58 13.28 0.06
CA ASP A 541 15.60 14.23 -0.38
C ASP A 541 16.60 14.46 0.78
N SER A 542 17.85 14.03 0.57
CA SER A 542 18.92 14.13 1.57
C SER A 542 19.38 15.56 1.84
N ALA A 543 19.11 16.52 0.94
CA ALA A 543 19.54 17.91 1.09
C ALA A 543 18.48 18.81 1.76
N ALA A 544 17.20 18.42 1.73
CA ALA A 544 16.08 19.21 2.27
C ALA A 544 15.41 18.60 3.53
N GLY A 545 15.90 17.46 4.02
CA GLY A 545 15.30 16.77 5.17
C GLY A 545 13.88 16.25 4.93
N ALA A 546 13.40 16.26 3.69
CA ALA A 546 12.04 15.87 3.34
C ALA A 546 11.84 14.36 3.49
N GLN A 547 10.92 13.99 4.37
CA GLN A 547 10.57 12.61 4.67
C GLN A 547 9.12 12.30 4.26
N SER A 548 8.89 11.10 3.75
CA SER A 548 7.54 10.56 3.54
C SER A 548 7.24 9.54 4.63
N SER A 549 6.13 9.72 5.34
CA SER A 549 5.69 8.76 6.36
C SER A 549 5.35 7.43 5.70
N ILE A 550 5.90 6.33 6.22
CA ILE A 550 5.59 4.95 5.81
C ILE A 550 4.46 4.41 6.68
N GLY A 551 4.60 4.56 8.00
CA GLY A 551 3.57 4.20 8.95
C GLY A 551 4.06 4.17 10.40
N GLN A 552 3.11 3.98 11.31
CA GLN A 552 3.37 3.85 12.75
C GLN A 552 2.92 2.48 13.26
N PHE A 553 3.81 1.79 13.97
CA PHE A 553 3.63 0.43 14.47
C PHE A 553 3.73 0.46 16.00
N ASN A 554 2.83 -0.24 16.70
CA ASN A 554 2.96 -0.42 18.14
C ASN A 554 3.21 -1.89 18.50
N ILE A 555 4.14 -2.10 19.41
CA ILE A 555 4.46 -3.40 20.00
C ILE A 555 4.15 -3.31 21.50
N SER A 556 3.31 -4.21 21.98
CA SER A 556 3.00 -4.32 23.41
C SER A 556 4.24 -4.69 24.21
N SER A 557 4.39 -4.15 25.41
CA SER A 557 5.54 -4.47 26.28
C SER A 557 5.65 -5.97 26.63
N THR A 558 4.53 -6.69 26.70
CA THR A 558 4.52 -8.15 26.92
C THR A 558 5.14 -8.93 25.75
N SER A 559 5.23 -8.30 24.57
CA SER A 559 5.84 -8.85 23.36
C SER A 559 7.31 -8.44 23.19
N LEU A 560 7.92 -7.77 24.18
CA LEU A 560 9.34 -7.39 24.19
C LEU A 560 10.21 -8.40 24.95
N THR A 561 10.01 -9.68 24.67
CA THR A 561 10.79 -10.75 25.32
C THR A 561 11.58 -11.54 24.27
N PRO A 562 12.85 -11.86 24.54
CA PRO A 562 13.61 -12.72 23.64
C PRO A 562 12.97 -14.12 23.60
N PRO A 563 12.93 -14.80 22.45
CA PRO A 563 12.36 -16.14 22.34
C PRO A 563 13.06 -17.14 23.26
N ALA A 564 12.28 -17.85 24.07
CA ALA A 564 12.77 -18.97 24.88
C ALA A 564 12.96 -20.21 24.00
N ILE A 565 14.06 -20.93 24.22
CA ILE A 565 14.40 -22.16 23.50
C ILE A 565 14.78 -23.29 24.47
N GLY A 566 14.50 -24.52 24.06
CA GLY A 566 14.75 -25.72 24.86
C GLY A 566 16.24 -26.07 24.96
N LEU A 567 16.63 -26.82 26.00
CA LEU A 567 18.03 -27.25 26.22
C LEU A 567 18.64 -28.08 25.08
N THR A 568 17.80 -28.74 24.28
CA THR A 568 18.22 -29.55 23.12
C THR A 568 18.12 -28.79 21.80
N GLU A 569 17.55 -27.59 21.81
CA GLU A 569 17.40 -26.76 20.62
C GLU A 569 18.68 -25.96 20.35
N SER A 570 18.92 -25.70 19.08
CA SER A 570 20.08 -24.93 18.62
C SER A 570 19.66 -23.53 18.19
N ILE A 571 20.50 -22.54 18.46
CA ILE A 571 20.37 -21.19 17.93
C ILE A 571 20.90 -21.20 16.51
N ARG A 572 20.05 -20.82 15.54
CA ARG A 572 20.47 -20.61 14.17
C ARG A 572 20.78 -19.13 13.94
N ILE A 573 21.98 -18.87 13.49
CA ILE A 573 22.45 -17.55 13.05
C ILE A 573 22.25 -17.48 11.53
N ALA A 574 21.55 -16.44 11.09
CA ALA A 574 21.17 -16.25 9.69
C ALA A 574 21.81 -14.99 9.10
N GLY A 575 22.31 -15.09 7.87
CA GLY A 575 22.91 -14.00 7.11
C GLY A 575 24.04 -14.53 6.24
N VAL A 576 24.16 -14.00 5.02
CA VAL A 576 25.20 -14.45 4.08
C VAL A 576 26.59 -14.11 4.61
N GLY A 577 27.46 -15.12 4.70
CA GLY A 577 28.85 -14.99 5.16
C GLY A 577 29.05 -15.16 6.67
N ARG A 578 27.98 -15.47 7.42
CA ARG A 578 28.00 -15.70 8.87
C ARG A 578 26.98 -16.75 9.33
N ALA A 579 26.41 -17.54 8.41
CA ALA A 579 25.43 -18.56 8.75
C ALA A 579 26.09 -19.63 9.62
N ALA A 580 25.48 -19.90 10.77
CA ALA A 580 26.04 -20.82 11.76
C ALA A 580 24.98 -21.37 12.70
N THR A 581 25.30 -22.48 13.36
CA THR A 581 24.43 -23.12 14.35
C THR A 581 25.17 -23.26 15.67
N LEU A 582 24.56 -22.78 16.76
CA LEU A 582 25.08 -22.89 18.12
C LEU A 582 24.20 -23.83 18.94
N LYS A 583 24.78 -24.92 19.47
CA LYS A 583 24.07 -25.95 20.22
C LYS A 583 24.65 -26.10 21.61
N LEU A 584 23.82 -26.01 22.64
CA LEU A 584 24.24 -26.26 24.02
C LEU A 584 24.59 -27.74 24.19
N VAL A 585 25.79 -28.02 24.72
CA VAL A 585 26.26 -29.40 24.94
C VAL A 585 26.63 -29.72 26.39
N ASN A 586 26.95 -28.71 27.20
CA ASN A 586 27.28 -28.93 28.60
C ASN A 586 26.96 -27.69 29.44
N ARG A 587 26.75 -27.92 30.74
CA ARG A 587 26.54 -26.88 31.73
C ARG A 587 27.00 -27.35 33.11
N ALA A 588 27.65 -26.48 33.87
CA ALA A 588 28.17 -26.82 35.19
C ALA A 588 28.32 -25.58 36.08
N ILE A 589 28.42 -25.81 37.40
CA ILE A 589 28.87 -24.83 38.36
C ILE A 589 30.30 -25.20 38.79
N TYR A 590 31.21 -24.22 38.77
CA TYR A 590 32.54 -24.33 39.35
C TYR A 590 32.60 -23.47 40.61
N GLU A 591 33.13 -24.01 41.69
CA GLU A 591 33.15 -23.36 42.99
C GLU A 591 34.53 -22.79 43.33
N LYS A 592 34.50 -21.73 44.13
CA LYS A 592 35.65 -21.11 44.80
C LYS A 592 35.15 -20.61 46.16
N LYS A 593 36.05 -20.38 47.11
CA LYS A 593 35.70 -20.03 48.51
C LYS A 593 34.57 -18.97 48.64
N ASP A 594 34.67 -17.87 47.90
CA ASP A 594 33.75 -16.73 48.03
C ASP A 594 32.88 -16.49 46.77
N SER A 595 33.00 -17.35 45.75
CA SER A 595 32.33 -17.18 44.46
C SER A 595 32.05 -18.51 43.78
N LYS A 596 31.10 -18.50 42.86
CA LYS A 596 30.88 -19.63 41.95
C LYS A 596 30.75 -19.14 40.52
N MET A 597 31.12 -19.99 39.59
CA MET A 597 31.05 -19.71 38.17
C MET A 597 29.97 -20.59 37.54
N ALA A 598 28.96 -19.96 36.95
CA ALA A 598 28.06 -20.65 36.03
C ALA A 598 28.77 -20.76 34.67
N TYR A 599 28.93 -21.98 34.19
CA TYR A 599 29.71 -22.31 33.01
C TYR A 599 28.86 -23.13 32.03
N VAL A 600 28.90 -22.76 30.74
CA VAL A 600 28.17 -23.44 29.66
C VAL A 600 29.06 -23.65 28.46
N GLU A 601 28.88 -24.77 27.77
CA GLU A 601 29.60 -25.10 26.54
C GLU A 601 28.63 -25.27 25.39
N PHE A 602 29.06 -24.80 24.22
CA PHE A 602 28.33 -24.89 22.98
C PHE A 602 29.20 -25.49 21.88
N GLU A 603 28.59 -26.33 21.05
CA GLU A 603 29.09 -26.63 19.72
C GLU A 603 28.68 -25.48 18.78
N TYR A 604 29.65 -24.86 18.13
CA TYR A 604 29.43 -23.78 17.17
C TYR A 604 29.87 -24.24 15.77
N ASN A 605 28.90 -24.52 14.92
CA ASN A 605 29.10 -25.02 13.55
C ASN A 605 29.03 -23.90 12.53
N ASN A 606 29.97 -23.87 11.59
CA ASN A 606 29.89 -23.00 10.40
C ASN A 606 28.99 -23.64 9.34
N ASP A 607 27.82 -23.07 9.11
CA ASP A 607 26.84 -23.55 8.11
C ASP A 607 27.10 -22.98 6.70
N GLU A 608 28.11 -22.14 6.52
CA GLU A 608 28.52 -21.65 5.21
C GLU A 608 29.15 -22.75 4.35
N LYS A 609 29.07 -22.58 3.03
CA LYS A 609 29.72 -23.50 2.06
C LYS A 609 31.23 -23.32 1.97
N ARG A 610 31.78 -22.28 2.63
CA ARG A 610 33.19 -21.89 2.59
C ARG A 610 33.66 -21.52 3.99
N ILE A 611 34.97 -21.39 4.15
CA ILE A 611 35.57 -20.83 5.37
C ILE A 611 35.03 -19.42 5.62
N ALA A 612 34.58 -19.15 6.84
CA ALA A 612 33.92 -17.90 7.22
C ALA A 612 34.24 -17.51 8.67
N ASP A 613 34.08 -16.23 8.97
CA ASP A 613 34.12 -15.74 10.35
C ASP A 613 32.79 -16.11 11.04
N LEU A 614 32.86 -16.64 12.25
CA LEU A 614 31.67 -16.89 13.06
C LEU A 614 31.20 -15.58 13.71
N ALA A 615 29.90 -15.43 13.91
CA ALA A 615 29.34 -14.22 14.51
C ALA A 615 29.90 -14.02 15.93
N ASN A 616 30.20 -12.77 16.26
CA ASN A 616 30.55 -12.36 17.62
C ASN A 616 29.32 -12.52 18.51
N LEU A 617 29.40 -13.38 19.52
CA LEU A 617 28.32 -13.65 20.45
C LEU A 617 28.53 -12.93 21.77
N GLN A 618 27.44 -12.43 22.32
CA GLN A 618 27.33 -11.80 23.63
C GLN A 618 26.41 -12.63 24.52
N VAL A 619 26.67 -12.61 25.82
CA VAL A 619 25.95 -13.44 26.79
C VAL A 619 25.59 -12.69 28.06
N PHE A 620 24.35 -12.88 28.51
CA PHE A 620 23.87 -12.41 29.81
C PHE A 620 23.26 -13.56 30.59
N PHE A 621 23.46 -13.56 31.89
CA PHE A 621 22.85 -14.49 32.82
C PHE A 621 21.81 -13.77 33.64
N GLN A 622 20.62 -14.36 33.79
CA GLN A 622 19.53 -13.82 34.60
C GLN A 622 19.24 -14.77 35.76
N THR A 623 19.33 -14.26 36.99
CA THR A 623 18.97 -15.04 38.18
C THR A 623 17.45 -15.14 38.33
N LYS A 624 16.99 -16.01 39.23
CA LYS A 624 15.56 -16.19 39.57
C LYS A 624 14.86 -14.88 39.94
N ASP A 625 15.57 -13.98 40.62
CA ASP A 625 15.06 -12.67 41.04
C ASP A 625 14.98 -11.64 39.89
N GLY A 626 15.36 -12.05 38.67
CA GLY A 626 15.30 -11.22 37.47
C GLY A 626 16.53 -10.35 37.23
N ASN A 627 17.55 -10.42 38.08
CA ASN A 627 18.78 -9.65 37.94
C ASN A 627 19.64 -10.17 36.79
N TYR A 628 20.08 -9.27 35.92
CA TYR A 628 20.97 -9.59 34.80
C TYR A 628 22.43 -9.33 35.18
N THR A 629 23.31 -10.21 34.74
CA THR A 629 24.76 -10.05 34.83
C THR A 629 25.38 -10.40 33.49
N GLN A 630 26.21 -9.51 32.96
CA GLN A 630 26.93 -9.77 31.72
C GLN A 630 27.95 -10.90 31.96
N GLY A 631 27.89 -11.93 31.13
CA GLY A 631 28.88 -12.99 31.13
C GLY A 631 29.94 -12.75 30.06
N THR A 632 30.93 -13.63 30.04
CA THR A 632 31.95 -13.70 28.98
C THR A 632 31.60 -14.83 28.03
N PHE A 633 31.51 -14.55 26.73
CA PHE A 633 31.46 -15.56 25.67
C PHE A 633 32.82 -15.62 24.98
N VAL A 634 33.44 -16.80 24.92
CA VAL A 634 34.76 -16.98 24.31
C VAL A 634 34.60 -17.21 22.81
N ASN A 635 34.59 -16.12 22.05
CA ASN A 635 34.40 -16.13 20.60
C ASN A 635 35.56 -16.81 19.84
N VAL A 636 35.23 -17.43 18.70
CA VAL A 636 36.23 -17.97 17.76
C VAL A 636 36.79 -16.81 16.94
N LYS A 637 38.06 -16.46 17.15
CA LYS A 637 38.70 -15.30 16.51
C LYS A 637 39.25 -15.61 15.12
N SER A 638 39.46 -16.87 14.79
CA SER A 638 39.89 -17.34 13.47
C SER A 638 38.69 -17.74 12.62
N LYS A 639 38.87 -17.78 11.31
CA LYS A 639 37.85 -18.33 10.41
C LYS A 639 37.66 -19.82 10.66
N ALA A 640 36.41 -20.28 10.61
CA ALA A 640 36.03 -21.67 10.79
C ALA A 640 35.74 -22.36 9.45
N SER A 641 36.14 -23.61 9.29
CA SER A 641 35.90 -24.37 8.06
C SER A 641 34.43 -24.75 7.90
N ALA A 642 33.96 -24.81 6.65
CA ALA A 642 32.59 -25.20 6.33
C ALA A 642 32.22 -26.56 6.95
N GLY A 643 31.10 -26.61 7.68
CA GLY A 643 30.55 -27.80 8.30
C GLY A 643 31.35 -28.35 9.50
N ARG A 644 32.38 -27.64 9.99
CA ARG A 644 33.17 -28.06 11.16
C ARG A 644 32.63 -27.43 12.44
N ASN A 645 32.75 -28.18 13.53
CA ASN A 645 32.36 -27.74 14.87
C ASN A 645 33.56 -27.15 15.62
N SER A 646 33.31 -26.03 16.29
CA SER A 646 34.17 -25.47 17.33
C SER A 646 33.51 -25.69 18.70
N LEU A 647 34.28 -26.03 19.72
CA LEU A 647 33.80 -26.02 21.10
C LEU A 647 34.08 -24.65 21.70
N VAL A 648 33.02 -23.94 22.09
CA VAL A 648 33.10 -22.61 22.72
C VAL A 648 32.35 -22.61 24.03
N GLN A 649 32.69 -21.66 24.90
CA GLN A 649 32.08 -21.56 26.21
C GLN A 649 31.62 -20.15 26.53
N ALA A 650 30.64 -20.07 27.42
CA ALA A 650 30.29 -18.85 28.11
C ALA A 650 30.27 -19.08 29.62
N TYR A 651 30.62 -18.03 30.37
CA TYR A 651 30.64 -18.10 31.83
C TYR A 651 30.34 -16.77 32.49
N VAL A 652 29.89 -16.83 33.73
CA VAL A 652 29.75 -15.68 34.63
C VAL A 652 30.16 -16.06 36.04
N VAL A 653 30.85 -15.15 36.75
CA VAL A 653 31.17 -15.31 38.17
C VAL A 653 30.06 -14.66 39.00
N LEU A 654 29.51 -15.42 39.93
CA LEU A 654 28.40 -15.04 40.81
C LEU A 654 28.83 -15.19 42.27
N PRO A 655 28.22 -14.44 43.20
CA PRO A 655 28.35 -14.70 44.63
C PRO A 655 28.04 -16.16 45.00
N SER A 656 28.76 -16.72 45.97
CA SER A 656 28.61 -18.13 46.39
C SER A 656 27.17 -18.51 46.78
N ASN A 657 26.40 -17.56 47.33
CA ASN A 657 25.02 -17.75 47.77
C ASN A 657 23.93 -17.55 46.68
N THR A 658 24.28 -17.21 45.44
CA THR A 658 23.28 -16.97 44.37
C THR A 658 22.47 -18.22 44.03
N ASP A 659 21.14 -18.17 43.97
CA ASP A 659 20.34 -19.32 43.51
C ASP A 659 20.50 -19.53 41.99
N THR A 660 20.96 -20.72 41.59
CA THR A 660 21.20 -21.10 40.19
C THR A 660 20.21 -22.14 39.67
N SER A 661 19.16 -22.47 40.43
CA SER A 661 18.15 -23.47 40.07
C SER A 661 17.27 -23.07 38.88
N GLU A 662 17.06 -21.76 38.69
CA GLU A 662 16.24 -21.17 37.61
C GLU A 662 17.04 -20.14 36.78
N LEU A 663 18.36 -20.32 36.69
CA LEU A 663 19.24 -19.41 35.96
C LEU A 663 18.87 -19.42 34.47
N LYS A 664 18.70 -18.25 33.85
CA LYS A 664 18.53 -18.13 32.40
C LYS A 664 19.78 -17.59 31.75
N VAL A 665 20.05 -18.01 30.53
CA VAL A 665 21.15 -17.50 29.71
C VAL A 665 20.59 -16.93 28.43
N LEU A 666 20.93 -15.68 28.16
CA LEU A 666 20.61 -14.97 26.93
C LEU A 666 21.87 -14.97 26.07
N VAL A 667 21.77 -15.50 24.86
CA VAL A 667 22.86 -15.47 23.87
C VAL A 667 22.36 -14.75 22.63
N GLY A 668 23.10 -13.76 22.13
CA GLY A 668 22.77 -13.04 20.91
C GLY A 668 23.99 -12.50 20.19
N GLU A 669 23.79 -11.92 19.03
CA GLU A 669 24.83 -11.43 18.13
C GLU A 669 25.25 -10.01 18.52
N GLY A 670 26.55 -9.78 18.70
CA GLY A 670 27.11 -8.47 18.99
C GLY A 670 26.92 -7.49 17.84
N ILE A 671 26.67 -6.24 18.19
CA ILE A 671 26.61 -5.11 17.25
C ILE A 671 27.60 -4.03 17.67
N THR A 672 28.12 -3.31 16.68
CA THR A 672 28.95 -2.13 16.85
C THR A 672 28.45 -1.08 15.87
N GLY A 673 27.79 -0.03 16.36
CA GLY A 673 27.15 0.94 15.48
C GLY A 673 26.01 0.30 14.67
N ASN A 674 25.91 0.62 13.38
CA ASN A 674 24.85 0.08 12.50
C ASN A 674 25.21 -1.27 11.82
N THR A 675 26.17 -2.01 12.38
CA THR A 675 26.67 -3.28 11.82
C THR A 675 26.86 -4.34 12.89
N PHE A 676 26.88 -5.62 12.49
CA PHE A 676 27.31 -6.71 13.38
C PHE A 676 28.79 -6.57 13.73
N THR A 677 29.14 -6.87 14.97
CA THR A 677 30.52 -6.81 15.46
C THR A 677 31.37 -7.91 14.79
N PRO A 678 32.57 -7.59 14.29
CA PRO A 678 33.53 -8.60 13.83
C PRO A 678 33.87 -9.62 14.93
N ALA A 679 34.34 -10.82 14.55
CA ALA A 679 34.59 -11.92 15.49
C ALA A 679 35.58 -11.56 16.62
N ASP A 680 36.57 -10.70 16.36
CA ASP A 680 37.56 -10.19 17.30
C ASP A 680 37.24 -8.78 17.85
N GLY A 681 36.12 -8.19 17.44
CA GLY A 681 35.70 -6.85 17.80
C GLY A 681 35.02 -6.74 19.17
N THR A 682 34.90 -5.51 19.65
CA THR A 682 34.16 -5.17 20.88
C THR A 682 32.77 -4.69 20.53
N ALA A 683 31.76 -5.41 21.01
CA ALA A 683 30.37 -5.04 20.83
C ALA A 683 29.99 -3.85 21.72
N ASP A 684 29.14 -2.96 21.21
CA ASP A 684 28.50 -1.88 21.97
C ASP A 684 27.00 -2.15 22.22
N GLY A 685 26.54 -3.34 21.84
CA GLY A 685 25.21 -3.89 22.09
C GLY A 685 25.08 -5.30 21.52
N PHE A 686 23.89 -5.88 21.58
CA PHE A 686 23.59 -7.16 20.93
C PHE A 686 22.13 -7.30 20.51
N VAL A 687 21.87 -8.21 19.57
CA VAL A 687 20.59 -8.42 18.91
C VAL A 687 20.30 -9.91 18.69
N ASN A 688 19.08 -10.23 18.27
CA ASN A 688 18.64 -11.60 17.94
C ASN A 688 18.82 -12.58 19.11
N ALA A 689 18.63 -12.10 20.33
CA ALA A 689 18.93 -12.90 21.51
C ALA A 689 17.93 -14.06 21.66
N LYS A 690 18.44 -15.21 22.11
CA LYS A 690 17.65 -16.36 22.52
C LYS A 690 17.90 -16.66 23.98
N SER A 691 16.86 -17.08 24.69
CA SER A 691 16.94 -17.39 26.11
C SER A 691 16.84 -18.90 26.36
N TYR A 692 17.85 -19.47 27.00
CA TYR A 692 17.80 -20.79 27.61
C TYR A 692 17.43 -20.68 29.08
N THR A 693 16.52 -21.54 29.56
CA THR A 693 16.40 -21.79 31.01
C THR A 693 17.35 -22.92 31.39
N LEU A 694 18.37 -22.59 32.18
CA LEU A 694 19.42 -23.50 32.61
C LEU A 694 19.28 -23.83 34.10
N PRO A 695 18.55 -24.89 34.46
CA PRO A 695 18.67 -25.42 35.80
C PRO A 695 20.09 -25.96 35.97
N MET A 696 20.87 -25.27 36.80
CA MET A 696 22.24 -25.63 37.13
C MET A 696 22.24 -26.31 38.49
N THR A 697 22.65 -27.57 38.53
CA THR A 697 22.85 -28.31 39.78
C THR A 697 24.13 -29.11 39.67
N ASN A 698 24.93 -29.11 40.73
CA ASN A 698 26.08 -29.99 40.83
C ASN A 698 25.57 -31.43 40.96
N MET A 699 25.98 -32.29 40.04
CA MET A 699 25.80 -33.73 40.22
C MET A 699 26.76 -34.20 41.31
N THR A 700 26.32 -35.13 42.17
CA THR A 700 27.21 -35.76 43.14
C THR A 700 28.39 -36.40 42.41
N ALA A 701 29.62 -36.03 42.82
CA ALA A 701 30.81 -36.57 42.18
C ALA A 701 30.90 -38.09 42.40
N PRO A 702 31.24 -38.89 41.36
CA PRO A 702 31.47 -40.32 41.51
C PRO A 702 32.63 -40.62 42.46
N VAL A 703 32.55 -41.77 43.12
CA VAL A 703 33.61 -42.27 44.02
C VAL A 703 34.70 -43.07 43.30
N THR A 704 34.70 -43.04 41.97
CA THR A 704 35.65 -43.77 41.12
C THR A 704 36.33 -42.82 40.16
N PHE A 705 37.63 -43.00 39.92
CA PHE A 705 38.36 -42.23 38.91
C PHE A 705 38.18 -42.76 37.48
N GLN A 706 37.00 -43.29 37.16
CA GLN A 706 36.65 -43.84 35.86
C GLN A 706 35.59 -42.97 35.18
N ASN A 707 35.65 -42.89 33.84
CA ASN A 707 34.70 -42.19 32.99
C ASN A 707 34.50 -40.71 33.34
N MET A 708 35.57 -40.04 33.77
CA MET A 708 35.54 -38.61 34.06
C MET A 708 35.53 -37.83 32.75
N ALA A 709 34.54 -36.95 32.57
CA ALA A 709 34.35 -36.19 31.33
C ALA A 709 34.71 -34.72 31.54
N LEU A 710 35.70 -34.24 30.78
CA LEU A 710 36.13 -32.84 30.71
C LEU A 710 36.26 -32.53 29.23
N ASN A 711 35.24 -31.91 28.63
CA ASN A 711 35.16 -31.81 27.18
C ASN A 711 36.38 -31.09 26.57
N PRO A 712 36.91 -31.58 25.43
CA PRO A 712 36.45 -32.72 24.64
C PRO A 712 36.99 -34.08 25.10
N TYR A 713 37.58 -34.20 26.28
CA TYR A 713 38.31 -35.38 26.75
C TYR A 713 37.48 -36.30 27.66
N ARG A 714 37.83 -37.59 27.61
CA ARG A 714 37.47 -38.60 28.61
C ARG A 714 38.73 -39.09 29.30
N ILE A 715 38.67 -39.16 30.62
CA ILE A 715 39.78 -39.48 31.51
C ILE A 715 39.43 -40.71 32.34
N ASN A 716 40.33 -41.69 32.39
CA ASN A 716 40.30 -42.80 33.33
C ASN A 716 41.62 -42.86 34.08
N ILE A 717 41.60 -43.04 35.40
CA ILE A 717 42.77 -43.30 36.23
C ILE A 717 42.62 -44.70 36.84
N LYS A 718 43.61 -45.56 36.56
CA LYS A 718 43.63 -47.00 36.86
C LYS A 718 44.94 -47.36 37.57
N ASN A 719 44.97 -48.56 38.17
CA ASN A 719 46.18 -49.16 38.75
C ASN A 719 46.96 -48.17 39.62
N TRP A 720 46.25 -47.42 40.45
CA TRP A 720 46.84 -46.36 41.23
C TRP A 720 47.21 -46.89 42.61
N SER A 721 48.26 -46.31 43.18
CA SER A 721 48.74 -46.60 44.52
C SER A 721 49.28 -45.32 45.13
N THR A 722 49.20 -45.25 46.45
CA THR A 722 49.70 -44.14 47.23
C THR A 722 50.72 -44.66 48.24
N TYR A 723 51.93 -44.12 48.25
CA TYR A 723 52.97 -44.56 49.18
C TYR A 723 53.91 -43.41 49.55
N GLN A 724 54.52 -43.53 50.73
CA GLN A 724 55.48 -42.56 51.24
C GLN A 724 56.86 -42.81 50.63
N THR A 725 57.51 -41.78 50.08
CA THR A 725 58.85 -41.86 49.48
C THR A 725 59.95 -41.32 50.40
N ASP A 726 59.61 -40.34 51.26
CA ASP A 726 60.43 -39.79 52.33
C ASP A 726 59.53 -39.42 53.52
N SER A 727 60.11 -39.16 54.69
CA SER A 727 59.49 -38.62 55.91
C SER A 727 58.41 -37.54 55.66
N HIS A 728 58.57 -36.70 54.64
CA HIS A 728 57.66 -35.60 54.30
C HIS A 728 57.15 -35.63 52.86
N GLU A 729 57.41 -36.72 52.12
CA GLU A 729 57.00 -36.86 50.72
C GLU A 729 56.05 -38.03 50.52
N TYR A 730 54.94 -37.74 49.84
CA TYR A 730 53.91 -38.72 49.52
C TYR A 730 53.67 -38.76 48.02
N LYS A 731 53.74 -39.96 47.44
CA LYS A 731 53.63 -40.18 46.01
C LYS A 731 52.34 -40.91 45.65
N PHE A 732 51.60 -40.34 44.71
CA PHE A 732 50.45 -40.94 44.05
C PHE A 732 50.89 -41.43 42.67
N GLU A 733 51.12 -42.73 42.52
CA GLU A 733 51.50 -43.36 41.26
C GLU A 733 50.29 -44.01 40.61
N PHE A 734 50.06 -43.79 39.32
CA PHE A 734 48.89 -44.30 38.62
C PHE A 734 49.13 -44.47 37.12
N THR A 735 48.21 -45.18 36.48
CA THR A 735 48.10 -45.29 35.03
C THR A 735 46.88 -44.52 34.56
N TYR A 736 46.96 -43.73 33.48
CA TYR A 736 45.80 -43.03 32.93
C TYR A 736 45.54 -43.36 31.46
N ASP A 737 44.27 -43.23 31.09
CA ASP A 737 43.81 -43.16 29.70
C ASP A 737 43.24 -41.77 29.45
N LEU A 738 43.73 -41.09 28.41
CA LEU A 738 43.21 -39.81 27.93
C LEU A 738 42.82 -39.96 26.46
N SER A 739 41.53 -39.83 26.19
CA SER A 739 40.97 -39.93 24.83
C SER A 739 40.08 -38.72 24.52
N ARG A 740 39.95 -38.37 23.24
CA ARG A 740 38.99 -37.36 22.79
C ARG A 740 37.62 -38.02 22.56
N LEU A 741 36.59 -37.50 23.21
CA LEU A 741 35.18 -37.81 22.96
C LEU A 741 34.74 -37.31 21.58
N TYR A 742 35.22 -36.13 21.20
CA TYR A 742 34.86 -35.44 19.96
C TYR A 742 36.08 -34.71 19.39
N ASN A 743 36.13 -34.57 18.06
CA ASN A 743 37.16 -33.80 17.37
C ASN A 743 36.59 -32.45 16.95
N TYR A 744 37.02 -31.38 17.62
CA TYR A 744 36.69 -30.01 17.28
C TYR A 744 37.84 -29.34 16.51
N GLU A 745 37.50 -28.46 15.57
CA GLU A 745 38.50 -27.67 14.84
C GLU A 745 39.14 -26.60 15.73
N TYR A 746 38.35 -26.04 16.65
CA TYR A 746 38.78 -25.05 17.62
C TYR A 746 38.25 -25.40 19.01
N LEU A 747 39.10 -25.22 20.02
CA LEU A 747 38.79 -25.36 21.43
C LEU A 747 39.04 -24.01 22.09
N ALA A 748 37.97 -23.35 22.56
CA ALA A 748 38.14 -22.13 23.33
C ALA A 748 38.58 -22.46 24.77
N GLY A 749 39.52 -21.68 25.28
CA GLY A 749 40.02 -21.78 26.67
C GLY A 749 40.77 -23.09 26.99
N GLY A 750 41.45 -23.08 28.15
CA GLY A 750 42.20 -24.22 28.66
C GLY A 750 41.71 -24.60 30.06
N HIS A 751 41.21 -25.82 30.19
CA HIS A 751 40.91 -26.43 31.47
C HIS A 751 42.17 -27.10 32.04
N LYS A 752 42.25 -27.18 33.37
CA LYS A 752 43.30 -27.93 34.07
C LYS A 752 42.67 -29.05 34.87
N LEU A 753 43.31 -30.22 34.84
CA LEU A 753 42.98 -31.31 35.76
C LEU A 753 43.77 -31.10 37.04
N VAL A 754 43.10 -31.04 38.19
CA VAL A 754 43.75 -30.87 39.49
C VAL A 754 43.57 -32.13 40.32
N ILE A 755 44.69 -32.72 40.75
CA ILE A 755 44.70 -33.81 41.73
C ILE A 755 44.98 -33.19 43.09
N GLN A 756 44.06 -33.38 44.03
CA GLN A 756 44.15 -32.87 45.39
C GLN A 756 44.15 -34.02 46.40
N LEU A 757 45.05 -33.95 47.38
CA LEU A 757 45.09 -34.80 48.56
C LEU A 757 44.62 -33.98 49.78
N VAL A 758 43.67 -34.53 50.53
CA VAL A 758 43.10 -33.89 51.73
C VAL A 758 43.36 -34.76 52.96
N ASP A 759 44.09 -34.20 53.93
CA ASP A 759 44.30 -34.76 55.29
C ASP A 759 43.73 -33.81 56.34
N GLY A 760 42.56 -34.13 56.88
CA GLY A 760 41.84 -33.27 57.82
C GLY A 760 41.52 -31.90 57.19
N SER A 761 42.16 -30.85 57.70
CA SER A 761 42.02 -29.47 57.18
C SER A 761 43.17 -29.04 56.24
N LYS A 762 44.09 -29.95 55.90
CA LYS A 762 45.25 -29.68 55.04
C LYS A 762 44.97 -30.20 53.65
N GLU A 763 45.31 -29.40 52.64
CA GLU A 763 45.07 -29.68 51.23
C GLU A 763 46.38 -29.53 50.45
N TYR A 764 46.70 -30.52 49.62
CA TYR A 764 47.88 -30.56 48.76
C TYR A 764 47.43 -30.79 47.33
N GLU A 765 47.99 -30.08 46.35
CA GLU A 765 47.46 -30.15 44.99
C GLU A 765 48.52 -30.06 43.90
N LYS A 766 48.21 -30.66 42.75
CA LYS A 766 48.96 -30.52 41.51
C LYS A 766 48.00 -30.38 40.33
N ALA A 767 48.22 -29.34 39.53
CA ALA A 767 47.46 -29.08 38.31
C ALA A 767 48.20 -29.59 37.06
N PHE A 768 47.45 -30.12 36.11
CA PHE A 768 47.93 -30.63 34.83
C PHE A 768 47.18 -29.99 33.68
N GLU A 769 47.91 -29.55 32.66
CA GLU A 769 47.33 -29.25 31.35
C GLU A 769 47.03 -30.56 30.60
N LEU A 770 46.13 -30.49 29.62
CA LEU A 770 45.76 -31.64 28.81
C LEU A 770 46.21 -31.42 27.36
N GLU A 771 46.79 -32.47 26.78
CA GLU A 771 47.28 -32.59 25.41
C GLU A 771 48.49 -31.69 25.06
N THR A 772 48.34 -30.38 25.21
CA THR A 772 49.34 -29.36 24.84
C THR A 772 50.03 -28.80 26.08
N GLY A 773 51.35 -28.62 26.03
CA GLY A 773 52.19 -28.19 27.16
C GLY A 773 53.30 -29.19 27.47
N THR A 774 54.34 -28.74 28.18
CA THR A 774 55.52 -29.55 28.54
C THR A 774 55.15 -30.66 29.53
N ASP A 775 54.37 -30.32 30.57
CA ASP A 775 53.94 -31.24 31.63
C ASP A 775 52.49 -31.72 31.46
N ALA A 776 51.94 -31.57 30.24
CA ALA A 776 50.56 -31.91 29.94
C ALA A 776 50.36 -33.43 29.79
N TRP A 777 49.21 -33.94 30.24
CA TRP A 777 48.83 -35.33 29.98
C TRP A 777 48.61 -35.52 28.47
N LYS A 778 49.23 -36.55 27.89
CA LYS A 778 49.18 -36.82 26.45
C LYS A 778 48.07 -37.80 26.13
N LEU A 779 47.53 -37.71 24.91
CA LEU A 779 46.55 -38.68 24.43
C LEU A 779 47.14 -40.09 24.40
N GLY A 780 46.37 -41.08 24.82
CA GLY A 780 46.78 -42.48 24.83
C GLY A 780 46.13 -43.30 25.94
N GLU A 781 46.43 -44.59 25.95
CA GLU A 781 45.95 -45.55 26.94
C GLU A 781 47.13 -46.16 27.71
N GLY A 782 46.94 -46.46 28.98
CA GLY A 782 47.94 -47.17 29.78
C GLY A 782 49.17 -46.33 30.14
N ILE A 783 49.09 -44.99 30.12
CA ILE A 783 50.25 -44.13 30.38
C ILE A 783 50.52 -44.07 31.88
N LYS A 784 51.70 -44.54 32.30
CA LYS A 784 52.14 -44.49 33.70
C LYS A 784 52.69 -43.11 34.06
N THR A 785 52.29 -42.59 35.21
CA THR A 785 52.78 -41.32 35.75
C THR A 785 52.63 -41.26 37.27
N SER A 786 53.10 -40.19 37.89
CA SER A 786 52.94 -39.97 39.32
C SER A 786 52.88 -38.49 39.71
N VAL A 787 52.22 -38.20 40.82
CA VAL A 787 52.26 -36.91 41.51
C VAL A 787 52.97 -37.08 42.84
N THR A 788 53.91 -36.19 43.17
CA THR A 788 54.53 -36.12 44.49
C THR A 788 54.03 -34.88 45.21
N PHE A 789 53.56 -35.06 46.44
CA PHE A 789 53.24 -34.00 47.39
C PHE A 789 54.33 -33.98 48.47
N SER A 790 54.86 -32.80 48.79
CA SER A 790 55.95 -32.65 49.77
C SER A 790 55.62 -31.53 50.74
N ASP A 791 55.49 -31.85 52.03
CA ASP A 791 55.30 -30.90 53.13
C ASP A 791 55.53 -31.58 54.48
N GLU A 792 56.01 -30.82 55.47
CA GLU A 792 56.31 -31.30 56.83
C GLU A 792 55.13 -32.05 57.49
N PRO A 793 53.86 -31.62 57.32
CA PRO A 793 52.73 -32.32 57.92
C PRO A 793 52.30 -33.63 57.26
N LEU A 794 52.90 -34.01 56.13
CA LEU A 794 52.62 -35.30 55.48
C LEU A 794 53.21 -36.50 56.25
N TRP A 795 54.03 -36.25 57.27
CA TRP A 795 54.58 -37.29 58.12
C TRP A 795 53.48 -38.12 58.79
N GLY A 796 53.51 -39.44 58.57
CA GLY A 796 52.55 -40.37 59.17
C GLY A 796 51.19 -40.47 58.46
N LEU A 797 51.03 -39.88 57.26
CA LEU A 797 49.78 -39.96 56.48
C LEU A 797 49.30 -41.41 56.24
N LEU A 798 50.22 -42.36 56.09
CA LEU A 798 49.92 -43.80 55.93
C LEU A 798 49.10 -44.41 57.09
N PHE A 799 49.10 -43.77 58.26
CA PHE A 799 48.42 -44.24 59.46
C PHE A 799 47.07 -43.55 59.69
N ARG A 800 46.58 -42.73 58.74
CA ARG A 800 45.36 -41.93 58.89
C ARG A 800 44.50 -42.00 57.63
N ASP A 801 43.22 -41.68 57.77
CA ASP A 801 42.32 -41.55 56.63
C ASP A 801 42.63 -40.26 55.86
N PHE A 802 42.67 -40.34 54.53
CA PHE A 802 42.81 -39.18 53.66
C PHE A 802 41.92 -39.32 52.42
N THR A 803 41.72 -38.23 51.68
CA THR A 803 40.89 -38.24 50.46
C THR A 803 41.70 -37.76 49.27
N VAL A 804 41.55 -38.43 48.12
CA VAL A 804 42.05 -37.95 46.83
C VAL A 804 40.88 -37.45 46.01
N ASN A 805 40.92 -36.18 45.63
CA ASN A 805 39.95 -35.52 44.79
C ASN A 805 40.54 -35.23 43.42
N ILE A 806 39.73 -35.39 42.38
CA ILE A 806 40.04 -34.96 41.02
C ILE A 806 39.09 -33.83 40.67
N TYR A 807 39.64 -32.67 40.32
CA TYR A 807 38.87 -31.50 39.90
C TYR A 807 39.16 -31.14 38.45
N ASP A 808 38.14 -30.57 37.81
CA ASP A 808 38.28 -29.73 36.64
C ASP A 808 38.39 -28.28 37.10
N GLU A 809 39.47 -27.59 36.74
CA GLU A 809 39.70 -26.18 37.06
C GLU A 809 39.64 -25.32 35.80
N TYR A 810 38.83 -24.26 35.87
CA TYR A 810 38.75 -23.22 34.85
C TYR A 810 38.78 -21.84 35.51
N GLN A 811 39.72 -20.98 35.10
CA GLN A 811 39.89 -19.62 35.65
C GLN A 811 39.92 -19.58 37.20
N GLY A 812 40.58 -20.57 37.81
CA GLY A 812 40.73 -20.70 39.26
C GLY A 812 39.45 -21.08 40.03
N HIS A 813 38.38 -21.50 39.34
CA HIS A 813 37.20 -22.11 39.93
C HIS A 813 37.20 -23.60 39.63
N ARG A 814 36.68 -24.44 40.54
CA ARG A 814 36.82 -25.89 40.45
C ARG A 814 35.49 -26.63 40.48
N LYS A 815 35.38 -27.67 39.68
CA LYS A 815 34.29 -28.64 39.70
C LYS A 815 34.84 -29.99 40.11
N LEU A 816 34.31 -30.56 41.19
CA LEU A 816 34.70 -31.90 41.64
C LEU A 816 34.25 -32.94 40.60
N MET A 817 35.20 -33.64 40.00
CA MET A 817 34.95 -34.69 39.01
C MET A 817 34.84 -36.07 39.65
N ALA A 818 35.65 -36.34 40.68
CA ALA A 818 35.62 -37.59 41.42
C ALA A 818 36.31 -37.42 42.80
N SER A 819 35.91 -38.24 43.78
CA SER A 819 36.48 -38.20 45.13
C SER A 819 36.58 -39.59 45.72
N GLN A 820 37.76 -39.98 46.21
CA GLN A 820 37.98 -41.29 46.80
C GLN A 820 38.63 -41.17 48.19
N LYS A 821 37.93 -41.67 49.21
CA LYS A 821 38.45 -41.78 50.57
C LYS A 821 39.29 -43.05 50.70
N LEU A 822 40.48 -42.90 51.29
CA LEU A 822 41.44 -43.95 51.57
C LEU A 822 41.58 -44.11 53.08
N SER A 823 41.56 -45.35 53.56
CA SER A 823 41.72 -45.67 54.97
C SER A 823 43.02 -46.40 55.25
N ALA A 824 43.61 -46.12 56.41
CA ALA A 824 44.88 -46.69 56.85
C ALA A 824 44.87 -48.23 56.97
N THR A 825 43.70 -48.84 57.07
CA THR A 825 43.50 -50.30 57.23
C THR A 825 43.40 -51.07 55.92
N THR A 826 43.36 -50.41 54.75
CA THR A 826 43.13 -51.06 53.45
C THR A 826 44.38 -51.40 52.63
N THR A 827 45.59 -51.08 53.14
CA THR A 827 46.86 -51.30 52.40
C THR A 827 47.40 -52.73 52.54
N ASN A 828 46.55 -53.73 52.29
CA ASN A 828 46.94 -55.14 52.08
C ASN A 828 45.84 -55.87 51.30
N GLN A 829 45.71 -55.59 49.99
CA GLN A 829 45.34 -56.58 48.96
C GLN A 829 45.98 -56.20 47.62
#